data_AF-A0A8C5N2H3-F1
#
_entry.id   AF-A0A8C5N2H3-F1
#
_cell.length_a   1.000
_cell.length_b   1.000
_cell.length_c   1.000
_cell.angle_alpha   90.00
_cell.angle_beta   90.00
_cell.angle_gamma   90.00
#
_symmetry.space_group_name_H-M   'P 1'
#
loop_
_entity.id
_entity.type
_entity.pdbx_description
1 polymer ?
#
loop_
_entity_poly.entity_id
_entity_poly.type
_entity_poly.pdbx_seq_one_letter_code
_entity_poly.pdbx_strand_id
1 'polypeptide(L)'
;MSETTTNTGRFTRDQILTMVSTASLNFSSMIVYSLLGPFFPQEAVKKGVSNTVIGLIFGCFALFNFSTSLILGKYLVKIGAKFMFVTGMFVSACATILFGLLDKAPDGKIFIILCFVVRAVDAIGFGASITASFSILAKAFPNNIATAMGSLEIFTGLGLVLGPPIGGILYQEFGYEIPFISVGCFILLLVPVNYFVLPKYDAEPTTGSFWMLFTFPKIWLMCFSTFSLSSCLCFLDPTMSLFVVETFHLKVSYVGLVFLGLALSYSLSSPLLGLISDKYPGLRKWLFILGSFGTALCFFMLGPATFFHIESKLWLFIFVLVLDGFCIGLSGIPVYPEMLSCAYENGFEEGLSTLGLISGVFSAMWSLGAFVGPTLGGFLNEQFKFENAAAMQGLFPLLSGILLLIFYVYEAFKNRSSEALNKFTAAVYEHVPFFPNPTNQQSVTEEEALVNMNQNIDVLEKAVKTAARKGAHIVVTPEYAICCLDLSREAVYPYLEDIPDPKENWIPCSDPHRFGRTPVQKRLSCMAKKNSIYLVANFGDKKSCNISEENCPEDGHLIYDTTVVFDTEGKLTARYHKYHLFFGETQFNRPQEPEIVTFDTPFGKFGVFICYDILFHDPAVALVTQHNVDTIIFTTAWFNSLPHYSAVQFHSSWAMAMGTNLLSSNIHNISMGMTGSGIFAPDTLGPYYYNKDTDEGHLVISELYSHPRKYSSGFETVCYNTLCCHLNYSMLELRNDEVYVLGAYDGFHGPYKLFYVQVCTLLKCNSLETCVNAAETSSTRFDWFSLSGTFDSQYVFPEVLLSNVQLAPGMFQILNDGRLISLPDIASKPLLSVTLLGRNYKKDPDINVSLLTIS
;
A
#
# COMPACT_ATOMS: atom_id res chain seq x y z
N MET A 1 21.60 32.72 -3.19
CA MET A 1 21.61 32.33 -1.76
C MET A 1 22.45 31.05 -1.68
N SER A 2 23.41 31.00 -0.78
CA SER A 2 24.61 30.15 -0.81
C SER A 2 24.37 28.64 -0.91
N GLU A 3 25.18 28.01 -1.77
CA GLU A 3 25.73 26.66 -1.77
C GLU A 3 25.27 25.67 -0.69
N THR A 4 24.91 24.46 -1.13
CA THR A 4 25.58 23.22 -0.69
C THR A 4 25.45 22.13 -1.76
N THR A 5 26.59 21.71 -2.30
CA THR A 5 26.85 20.49 -3.08
C THR A 5 26.67 19.23 -2.24
N THR A 6 26.06 18.15 -2.75
CA THR A 6 26.30 16.75 -2.29
C THR A 6 25.87 15.74 -3.36
N ASN A 7 26.80 15.05 -4.03
CA ASN A 7 27.37 13.73 -3.68
C ASN A 7 26.37 12.57 -3.57
N THR A 8 26.55 11.60 -4.49
CA THR A 8 26.20 10.18 -4.41
C THR A 8 26.00 9.64 -2.99
N GLY A 9 24.85 9.03 -2.71
CA GLY A 9 24.64 8.18 -1.52
C GLY A 9 24.70 8.89 -0.15
N ARG A 10 24.63 10.22 -0.09
CA ARG A 10 24.65 10.96 1.19
C ARG A 10 23.24 11.28 1.67
N PHE A 11 22.95 10.90 2.91
CA PHE A 11 21.73 11.32 3.63
C PHE A 11 21.61 12.85 3.64
N THR A 12 20.38 13.35 3.52
CA THR A 12 20.13 14.81 3.62
C THR A 12 20.55 15.32 5.00
N ARG A 13 20.87 16.61 5.09
CA ARG A 13 21.21 17.24 6.38
C ARG A 13 20.10 16.97 7.41
N ASP A 14 18.84 17.13 7.04
CA ASP A 14 17.70 16.93 7.94
C ASP A 14 17.56 15.47 8.39
N GLN A 15 17.82 14.51 7.50
CA GLN A 15 17.87 13.08 7.85
C GLN A 15 19.00 12.77 8.83
N ILE A 16 20.20 13.33 8.61
CA ILE A 16 21.34 13.16 9.52
C ILE A 16 21.02 13.78 10.88
N LEU A 17 20.52 15.01 10.90
CA LEU A 17 20.15 15.71 12.13
C LEU A 17 19.06 14.95 12.89
N THR A 18 18.06 14.42 12.19
CA THR A 18 17.00 13.60 12.79
C THR A 18 17.57 12.32 13.39
N MET A 19 18.41 11.59 12.66
CA MET A 19 19.07 10.38 13.16
C MET A 19 19.94 10.65 14.38
N VAL A 20 20.72 11.73 14.38
CA VAL A 20 21.55 12.14 15.53
C VAL A 20 20.67 12.46 16.74
N SER A 21 19.58 13.20 16.53
CA SER A 21 18.64 13.55 17.59
C SER A 21 17.97 12.32 18.20
N THR A 22 17.37 11.45 17.38
CA THR A 22 16.71 10.23 17.85
C THR A 22 17.70 9.26 18.49
N ALA A 23 18.92 9.14 17.96
CA ALA A 23 19.99 8.34 18.56
C ALA A 23 20.41 8.86 19.94
N SER A 24 20.57 10.18 20.09
CA SER A 24 20.91 10.79 21.37
C SER A 24 19.84 10.54 22.44
N LEU A 25 18.56 10.62 22.05
CA LEU A 25 17.44 10.25 22.91
C LEU A 25 17.55 8.78 23.33
N ASN A 26 17.59 7.84 22.38
CA ASN A 26 17.57 6.40 22.69
C ASN A 26 18.75 6.01 23.58
N PHE A 27 19.96 6.48 23.26
CA PHE A 27 21.13 6.26 24.10
C PHE A 27 20.89 6.74 25.55
N SER A 28 20.48 8.00 25.70
CA SER A 28 20.35 8.62 27.01
C SER A 28 19.21 8.02 27.85
N SER A 29 18.09 7.69 27.22
CA SER A 29 16.93 7.07 27.87
C SER A 29 17.22 5.63 28.31
N MET A 30 17.98 4.86 27.52
CA MET A 30 18.36 3.49 27.91
C MET A 30 19.42 3.45 29.01
N ILE A 31 20.28 4.48 29.10
CA ILE A 31 21.16 4.65 30.28
C ILE A 31 20.32 4.86 31.53
N VAL A 32 19.34 5.76 31.52
CA VAL A 32 18.48 6.02 32.69
C VAL A 32 17.74 4.75 33.11
N TYR A 33 17.19 4.01 32.15
CA TYR A 33 16.46 2.77 32.41
C TYR A 33 17.34 1.72 33.12
N SER A 34 18.56 1.49 32.62
CA SER A 34 19.46 0.46 33.15
C SER A 34 20.26 0.88 34.40
N LEU A 35 20.42 2.18 34.64
CA LEU A 35 21.22 2.73 35.75
C LEU A 35 20.63 2.40 37.13
N LEU A 36 19.32 2.13 37.23
CA LEU A 36 18.69 1.85 38.52
C LEU A 36 19.11 0.52 39.15
N GLY A 37 19.33 -0.50 38.31
CA GLY A 37 19.48 -1.88 38.73
C GLY A 37 20.57 -2.14 39.79
N PRO A 38 21.81 -1.62 39.62
CA PRO A 38 22.94 -2.06 40.44
C PRO A 38 22.90 -1.65 41.92
N PHE A 39 22.25 -0.54 42.28
CA PHE A 39 22.38 0.04 43.62
C PHE A 39 21.07 0.50 44.26
N PHE A 40 20.01 0.83 43.50
CA PHE A 40 18.73 1.26 44.08
C PHE A 40 18.09 0.24 45.03
N PRO A 41 18.06 -1.08 44.73
CA PRO A 41 17.46 -2.05 45.63
C PRO A 41 18.08 -2.05 47.02
N GLN A 42 19.41 -1.87 47.11
CA GLN A 42 20.12 -1.84 48.39
C GLN A 42 19.73 -0.63 49.24
N GLU A 43 19.62 0.55 48.62
CA GLU A 43 19.17 1.77 49.31
C GLU A 43 17.70 1.72 49.73
N ALA A 44 16.84 1.12 48.90
CA ALA A 44 15.43 0.95 49.25
C ALA A 44 15.26 0.01 50.46
N VAL A 45 16.04 -1.06 50.56
CA VAL A 45 16.03 -1.95 51.74
C VAL A 45 16.52 -1.21 52.99
N LYS A 46 17.55 -0.36 52.89
CA LYS A 46 18.00 0.47 54.03
C LYS A 46 16.89 1.38 54.56
N LYS A 47 15.99 1.85 53.70
CA LYS A 47 14.81 2.66 54.05
C LYS A 47 13.57 1.84 54.47
N GLY A 48 13.72 0.53 54.69
CA GLY A 48 12.66 -0.34 55.17
C GLY A 48 11.65 -0.77 54.10
N VAL A 49 11.99 -0.66 52.82
CA VAL A 49 11.13 -1.11 51.70
C VAL A 49 11.32 -2.61 51.47
N SER A 50 10.21 -3.35 51.32
CA SER A 50 10.27 -4.78 51.02
C SER A 50 10.66 -5.03 49.55
N ASN A 51 11.29 -6.18 49.27
CA ASN A 51 11.69 -6.59 47.92
C ASN A 51 10.50 -6.59 46.92
N THR A 52 9.29 -6.97 47.38
CA THR A 52 8.07 -6.91 46.56
C THR A 52 7.73 -5.49 46.14
N VAL A 53 7.82 -4.52 47.05
CA VAL A 53 7.53 -3.11 46.74
C VAL A 53 8.62 -2.53 45.84
N ILE A 54 9.88 -2.94 45.99
CA ILE A 54 10.97 -2.57 45.07
C ILE A 54 10.63 -3.05 43.65
N GLY A 55 10.22 -4.31 43.48
CA GLY A 55 9.77 -4.83 42.18
C GLY A 55 8.61 -4.03 41.58
N LEU A 56 7.62 -3.63 42.40
CA LEU A 56 6.52 -2.77 41.96
C LEU A 56 7.00 -1.37 41.55
N ILE A 57 8.02 -0.81 42.19
CA ILE A 57 8.60 0.50 41.80
C ILE A 57 9.25 0.41 40.41
N PHE A 58 9.95 -0.69 40.11
CA PHE A 58 10.48 -0.94 38.77
C PHE A 58 9.35 -1.13 37.74
N GLY A 59 8.33 -1.95 38.07
CA GLY A 59 7.22 -2.24 37.16
C GLY A 59 6.28 -1.06 36.89
N CYS A 60 6.10 -0.14 37.86
CA CYS A 60 5.23 1.02 37.72
C CYS A 60 5.57 1.88 36.49
N PHE A 61 6.87 2.04 36.20
CA PHE A 61 7.33 2.75 35.02
C PHE A 61 6.72 2.20 33.73
N ALA A 62 6.78 0.88 33.54
CA ALA A 62 6.27 0.21 32.36
C ALA A 62 4.74 0.34 32.21
N LEU A 63 3.99 0.31 33.33
CA LEU A 63 2.53 0.47 33.33
C LEU A 63 2.08 1.87 32.89
N PHE A 64 2.74 2.92 33.40
CA PHE A 64 2.44 4.30 32.99
C PHE A 64 2.90 4.57 31.56
N ASN A 65 4.01 3.98 31.12
CA ASN A 65 4.48 4.10 29.75
C ASN A 65 3.51 3.47 28.74
N PHE A 66 2.93 2.29 29.07
CA PHE A 66 1.89 1.64 28.28
C PHE A 66 0.70 2.58 28.02
N SER A 67 0.15 3.15 29.09
CA SER A 67 -1.04 4.01 29.01
C SER A 67 -0.74 5.31 28.25
N THR A 68 0.43 5.89 28.52
CA THR A 68 0.86 7.15 27.90
C THR A 68 1.12 6.99 26.40
N SER A 69 1.76 5.89 25.97
CA SER A 69 2.07 5.63 24.56
C SER A 69 0.82 5.56 23.69
N LEU A 70 -0.25 4.93 24.16
CA LEU A 70 -1.53 4.89 23.45
C LEU A 70 -2.17 6.28 23.35
N ILE A 71 -2.24 7.01 24.47
CA ILE A 71 -2.87 8.34 24.48
C ILE A 71 -2.09 9.30 23.58
N LEU A 72 -0.79 9.44 23.80
CA LEU A 72 0.02 10.42 23.10
C LEU A 72 0.26 10.04 21.63
N GLY A 73 0.27 8.74 21.28
CA GLY A 73 0.32 8.31 19.89
C GLY A 73 -0.88 8.82 19.07
N LYS A 74 -2.09 8.79 19.63
CA LYS A 74 -3.30 9.35 18.99
C LYS A 74 -3.28 10.88 18.92
N TYR A 75 -2.76 11.54 19.93
CA TYR A 75 -2.74 13.01 20.01
C TYR A 75 -1.45 13.64 19.45
N LEU A 76 -0.55 12.85 18.85
CA LEU A 76 0.76 13.28 18.39
C LEU A 76 0.69 14.46 17.42
N VAL A 77 -0.23 14.44 16.45
CA VAL A 77 -0.39 15.53 15.47
C VAL A 77 -0.91 16.82 16.12
N LYS A 78 -1.81 16.71 17.12
CA LYS A 78 -2.37 17.88 17.83
C LYS A 78 -1.36 18.53 18.78
N ILE A 79 -0.51 17.72 19.42
CA ILE A 79 0.54 18.20 20.34
C ILE A 79 1.76 18.71 19.55
N GLY A 80 2.05 18.09 18.40
CA GLY A 80 3.22 18.33 17.57
C GLY A 80 4.37 17.39 17.95
N ALA A 81 4.88 16.63 16.97
CA ALA A 81 5.88 15.59 17.21
C ALA A 81 7.20 16.13 17.81
N LYS A 82 7.72 17.24 17.28
CA LYS A 82 8.92 17.90 17.82
C LYS A 82 8.73 18.38 19.26
N PHE A 83 7.56 18.97 19.56
CA PHE A 83 7.27 19.45 20.89
C PHE A 83 7.22 18.28 21.87
N MET A 84 6.44 17.24 21.54
CA MET A 84 6.31 16.01 22.32
C MET A 84 7.66 15.33 22.60
N PHE A 85 8.54 15.27 21.58
CA PHE A 85 9.90 14.74 21.71
C PHE A 85 10.73 15.52 22.76
N VAL A 86 10.83 16.84 22.60
CA VAL A 86 11.68 17.69 23.43
C VAL A 86 11.14 17.83 24.86
N THR A 87 9.82 18.01 25.02
CA THR A 87 9.22 18.11 26.35
C THR A 87 9.27 16.79 27.09
N GLY A 88 9.13 15.66 26.40
CA GLY A 88 9.28 14.32 26.98
C GLY A 88 10.68 14.12 27.56
N MET A 89 11.72 14.49 26.80
CA MET A 89 13.11 14.48 27.28
C MET A 89 13.31 15.35 28.52
N PHE A 90 12.79 16.57 28.50
CA PHE A 90 12.90 17.50 29.64
C PHE A 90 12.26 16.92 30.91
N VAL A 91 11.04 16.39 30.79
CA VAL A 91 10.33 15.78 31.92
C VAL A 91 11.09 14.57 32.47
N SER A 92 11.57 13.67 31.61
CA SER A 92 12.35 12.50 32.05
C SER A 92 13.68 12.90 32.71
N ALA A 93 14.34 13.94 32.20
CA ALA A 93 15.58 14.45 32.80
C ALA A 93 15.34 15.03 34.21
N CYS A 94 14.31 15.86 34.38
CA CYS A 94 13.92 16.39 35.68
C CYS A 94 13.50 15.28 36.65
N ALA A 95 12.72 14.30 36.18
CA ALA A 95 12.30 13.16 37.00
C ALA A 95 13.50 12.31 37.45
N THR A 96 14.49 12.11 36.57
CA THR A 96 15.74 11.39 36.89
C THR A 96 16.51 12.12 38.01
N ILE A 97 16.68 13.44 37.92
CA ILE A 97 17.34 14.24 38.96
C ILE A 97 16.57 14.16 40.28
N LEU A 98 15.24 14.32 40.23
CA LEU A 98 14.38 14.20 41.41
C LEU A 98 14.49 12.82 42.06
N PHE A 99 14.64 11.77 41.25
CA PHE A 99 14.83 10.41 41.76
C PHE A 99 16.11 10.28 42.57
N GLY A 100 17.20 10.93 42.14
CA GLY A 100 18.46 10.98 42.89
C GLY A 100 18.37 11.68 44.24
N LEU A 101 17.42 12.61 44.39
CA LEU A 101 17.20 13.36 45.64
C LEU A 101 16.28 12.61 46.63
N LEU A 102 15.78 11.43 46.27
CA LEU A 102 14.86 10.66 47.12
C LEU A 102 15.54 10.07 48.35
N ASP A 103 16.87 9.98 48.41
CA ASP A 103 17.55 9.54 49.64
C ASP A 103 17.31 10.49 50.83
N LYS A 104 17.04 11.78 50.55
CA LYS A 104 16.74 12.83 51.53
C LYS A 104 15.32 12.74 52.07
N ALA A 105 14.45 11.96 51.42
CA ALA A 105 13.08 11.79 51.87
C ALA A 105 13.01 10.91 53.14
N PRO A 106 12.03 11.16 54.03
CA PRO A 106 11.82 10.34 55.23
C PRO A 106 11.60 8.86 54.89
N ASP A 107 12.17 7.98 55.70
CA ASP A 107 12.09 6.53 55.53
C ASP A 107 10.64 6.00 55.65
N GLY A 108 10.38 4.83 55.08
CA GLY A 108 9.06 4.20 55.10
C GLY A 108 8.10 4.70 54.01
N LYS A 109 6.84 4.96 54.36
CA LYS A 109 5.74 5.15 53.38
C LYS A 109 5.94 6.36 52.46
N ILE A 110 6.53 7.45 52.97
CA ILE A 110 6.71 8.70 52.22
C ILE A 110 7.70 8.47 51.08
N PHE A 111 8.86 7.86 51.35
CA PHE A 111 9.83 7.46 50.33
C PHE A 111 9.19 6.59 49.25
N ILE A 112 8.39 5.57 49.63
CA ILE A 112 7.72 4.68 48.68
C ILE A 112 6.78 5.45 47.74
N ILE A 113 5.92 6.32 48.30
CA ILE A 113 4.99 7.12 47.50
C ILE A 113 5.74 8.03 46.53
N LEU A 114 6.80 8.69 46.98
CA LEU A 114 7.62 9.55 46.13
C LEU A 114 8.30 8.77 45.00
N CYS A 115 8.83 7.57 45.28
CA CYS A 115 9.38 6.68 44.26
C CYS A 115 8.35 6.38 43.16
N PHE A 116 7.11 6.04 43.52
CA PHE A 116 6.04 5.79 42.55
C PHE A 116 5.67 7.02 41.74
N VAL A 117 5.55 8.18 42.38
CA VAL A 117 5.20 9.44 41.71
C VAL A 117 6.29 9.84 40.71
N VAL A 118 7.55 9.84 41.13
CA VAL A 118 8.67 10.21 40.25
C VAL A 118 8.78 9.22 39.09
N ARG A 119 8.60 7.91 39.33
CA ARG A 119 8.57 6.89 38.28
C ARG A 119 7.44 7.06 37.28
N ALA A 120 6.24 7.43 37.74
CA ALA A 120 5.10 7.69 36.86
C ALA A 120 5.36 8.91 35.97
N VAL A 121 5.91 9.99 36.53
CA VAL A 121 6.27 11.20 35.77
C VAL A 121 7.36 10.91 34.74
N ASP A 122 8.39 10.15 35.14
CA ASP A 122 9.46 9.72 34.25
C ASP A 122 8.91 8.88 33.08
N ALA A 123 8.04 7.90 33.37
CA ALA A 123 7.39 7.07 32.36
C ALA A 123 6.56 7.89 31.35
N ILE A 124 5.87 8.94 31.82
CA ILE A 124 5.12 9.84 30.93
C ILE A 124 6.07 10.59 30.00
N GLY A 125 7.16 11.14 30.53
CA GLY A 125 8.18 11.83 29.74
C GLY A 125 8.87 10.92 28.74
N PHE A 126 9.28 9.73 29.18
CA PHE A 126 9.89 8.70 28.36
C PHE A 126 8.96 8.26 27.22
N GLY A 127 7.71 7.90 27.52
CA GLY A 127 6.72 7.49 26.53
C GLY A 127 6.45 8.56 25.49
N ALA A 128 6.33 9.82 25.92
CA ALA A 128 6.19 10.94 25.01
C ALA A 128 7.36 11.04 24.02
N SER A 129 8.58 10.96 24.53
CA SER A 129 9.79 11.11 23.72
C SER A 129 10.01 9.95 22.74
N ILE A 130 9.85 8.70 23.18
CA ILE A 130 10.07 7.51 22.35
C ILE A 130 8.98 7.35 21.29
N THR A 131 7.70 7.54 21.62
CA THR A 131 6.62 7.47 20.63
C THR A 131 6.81 8.53 19.54
N ALA A 132 7.19 9.75 19.90
CA ALA A 132 7.51 10.80 18.92
C ALA A 132 8.76 10.45 18.09
N SER A 133 9.78 9.85 18.71
CA SER A 133 11.02 9.44 18.04
C SER A 133 10.77 8.46 16.90
N PHE A 134 10.00 7.39 17.13
CA PHE A 134 9.70 6.40 16.09
C PHE A 134 8.86 7.00 14.94
N SER A 135 7.88 7.84 15.27
CA SER A 135 7.06 8.52 14.26
C SER A 135 7.88 9.48 13.38
N ILE A 136 8.76 10.28 14.01
CA ILE A 136 9.64 11.22 13.30
C ILE A 136 10.65 10.46 12.42
N LEU A 137 11.25 9.40 12.95
CA LEU A 137 12.22 8.60 12.21
C LEU A 137 11.60 7.93 10.99
N ALA A 138 10.42 7.32 11.15
CA ALA A 138 9.69 6.71 10.05
C ALA A 138 9.26 7.74 8.98
N LYS A 139 8.91 8.96 9.40
CA LYS A 139 8.59 10.06 8.46
C LYS A 139 9.82 10.59 7.72
N ALA A 140 10.99 10.62 8.37
CA ALA A 140 12.24 11.09 7.78
C ALA A 140 12.86 10.08 6.79
N PHE A 141 12.60 8.79 6.98
CA PHE A 141 13.14 7.70 6.17
C PHE A 141 12.04 6.77 5.62
N PRO A 142 11.07 7.28 4.81
CA PRO A 142 9.90 6.51 4.38
C PRO A 142 10.25 5.23 3.59
N ASN A 143 11.35 5.27 2.84
CA ASN A 143 11.80 4.13 2.01
C ASN A 143 12.75 3.17 2.75
N ASN A 144 13.30 3.57 3.91
CA ASN A 144 14.33 2.82 4.62
C ASN A 144 14.03 2.78 6.13
N ILE A 145 12.77 2.54 6.50
CA ILE A 145 12.29 2.59 7.89
C ILE A 145 13.00 1.53 8.73
N ALA A 146 13.11 0.29 8.25
CA ALA A 146 13.71 -0.80 9.01
C ALA A 146 15.21 -0.57 9.25
N THR A 147 15.92 -0.03 8.25
CA THR A 147 17.33 0.34 8.34
C THR A 147 17.54 1.47 9.33
N ALA A 148 16.69 2.50 9.29
CA ALA A 148 16.78 3.62 10.20
C ALA A 148 16.52 3.19 11.65
N MET A 149 15.48 2.39 11.88
CA MET A 149 15.19 1.82 13.20
C MET A 149 16.30 0.87 13.66
N GLY A 150 16.77 -0.04 12.80
CA GLY A 150 17.87 -0.95 13.13
C GLY A 150 19.18 -0.23 13.46
N SER A 151 19.45 0.93 12.86
CA SER A 151 20.58 1.79 13.20
C SER A 151 20.40 2.47 14.57
N LEU A 152 19.17 2.82 14.92
CA LEU A 152 18.83 3.39 16.22
C LEU A 152 19.11 2.40 17.36
N GLU A 153 18.90 1.11 17.12
CA GLU A 153 19.08 0.05 18.13
C GLU A 153 20.54 -0.13 18.57
N ILE A 154 21.52 0.32 17.78
CA ILE A 154 22.92 0.40 18.24
C ILE A 154 22.99 1.26 19.52
N PHE A 155 22.31 2.39 19.53
CA PHE A 155 22.33 3.33 20.64
C PHE A 155 21.51 2.82 21.82
N THR A 156 20.40 2.12 21.55
CA THR A 156 19.64 1.41 22.58
C THR A 156 20.53 0.42 23.33
N GLY A 157 21.20 -0.47 22.60
CA GLY A 157 22.06 -1.48 23.22
C GLY A 157 23.30 -0.90 23.91
N LEU A 158 23.92 0.15 23.34
CA LEU A 158 25.00 0.88 24.02
C LEU A 158 24.54 1.49 25.36
N GLY A 159 23.33 2.05 25.41
CA GLY A 159 22.79 2.61 26.64
C GLY A 159 22.55 1.57 27.72
N LEU A 160 22.00 0.40 27.34
CA LEU A 160 21.79 -0.74 28.25
C LEU A 160 23.11 -1.32 28.78
N VAL A 161 24.17 -1.35 27.96
CA VAL A 161 25.49 -1.86 28.35
C VAL A 161 26.24 -0.90 29.27
N LEU A 162 26.20 0.40 28.97
CA LEU A 162 26.99 1.40 29.69
C LEU A 162 26.34 1.88 30.99
N GLY A 163 25.01 1.77 31.13
CA GLY A 163 24.30 2.25 32.32
C GLY A 163 24.76 1.61 33.63
N PRO A 164 24.81 0.27 33.77
CA PRO A 164 25.20 -0.38 35.02
C PRO A 164 26.64 -0.07 35.48
N PRO A 165 27.68 -0.12 34.60
CA PRO A 165 29.04 0.27 34.99
C PRO A 165 29.15 1.75 35.39
N ILE A 166 28.57 2.67 34.61
CA ILE A 166 28.62 4.11 34.92
C ILE A 166 27.91 4.40 36.24
N GLY A 167 26.71 3.85 36.43
CA GLY A 167 25.94 3.99 37.66
C GLY A 167 26.65 3.41 38.88
N GLY A 168 27.23 2.21 38.74
CA GLY A 168 27.96 1.53 39.82
C GLY A 168 29.22 2.28 40.26
N ILE A 169 30.03 2.77 39.32
CA ILE A 169 31.25 3.54 39.65
C ILE A 169 30.89 4.85 40.34
N LEU A 170 29.95 5.61 39.78
CA LEU A 170 29.51 6.89 40.36
C LEU A 170 28.92 6.70 41.76
N TYR A 171 28.18 5.61 41.98
CA TYR A 171 27.60 5.27 43.27
C TYR A 171 28.68 4.93 44.31
N GLN A 172 29.69 4.14 43.94
CA GLN A 172 30.76 3.72 44.85
C GLN A 172 31.64 4.89 45.30
N GLU A 173 32.00 5.80 44.38
CA GLU A 173 32.90 6.91 44.67
C GLU A 173 32.18 8.09 45.33
N PHE A 174 30.91 8.35 44.96
CA PHE A 174 30.23 9.60 45.34
C PHE A 174 28.84 9.43 46.00
N GLY A 175 28.35 8.21 46.17
CA GLY A 175 27.07 7.92 46.84
C GLY A 175 25.84 7.96 45.92
N TYR A 176 24.65 7.83 46.52
CA TYR A 176 23.37 7.60 45.82
C TYR A 176 22.93 8.74 44.89
N GLU A 177 23.14 9.99 45.30
CA GLU A 177 22.61 11.16 44.56
C GLU A 177 23.29 11.33 43.19
N ILE A 178 24.60 11.10 43.11
CA ILE A 178 25.45 11.51 41.99
C ILE A 178 25.18 10.76 40.68
N PRO A 179 24.96 9.44 40.64
CA PRO A 179 24.59 8.73 39.41
C PRO A 179 23.39 9.37 38.69
N PHE A 180 22.31 9.65 39.43
CA PHE A 180 21.08 10.19 38.88
C PHE A 180 21.20 11.66 38.49
N ILE A 181 21.83 12.48 39.33
CA ILE A 181 22.04 13.90 39.04
C ILE A 181 22.93 14.05 37.80
N SER A 182 24.01 13.26 37.69
CA SER A 182 24.95 13.34 36.56
C SER A 182 24.28 13.00 35.23
N VAL A 183 23.55 11.87 35.18
CA VAL A 183 22.84 11.45 33.96
C VAL A 183 21.65 12.36 33.64
N GLY A 184 20.90 12.79 34.66
CA GLY A 184 19.79 13.73 34.48
C GLY A 184 20.25 15.10 33.96
N CYS A 185 21.35 15.63 34.48
CA CYS A 185 21.98 16.86 33.96
C CYS A 185 22.49 16.68 32.52
N PHE A 186 23.08 15.52 32.20
CA PHE A 186 23.48 15.20 30.83
C PHE A 186 22.29 15.24 29.87
N ILE A 187 21.14 14.66 30.23
CA ILE A 187 19.92 14.71 29.40
C ILE A 187 19.38 16.13 29.31
N LEU A 188 19.36 16.90 30.42
CA LEU A 188 18.94 18.30 30.40
C LEU A 188 19.79 19.14 29.43
N LEU A 189 21.09 18.86 29.31
CA LEU A 189 21.96 19.52 28.32
C LEU A 189 21.62 19.11 26.87
N LEU A 190 21.12 17.90 26.65
CA LEU A 190 20.68 17.44 25.32
C LEU A 190 19.33 18.03 24.89
N VAL A 191 18.49 18.51 25.82
CA VAL A 191 17.19 19.14 25.50
C VAL A 191 17.32 20.35 24.55
N PRO A 192 18.11 21.40 24.87
CA PRO A 192 18.26 22.54 23.96
C PRO A 192 18.93 22.13 22.65
N VAL A 193 19.90 21.20 22.68
CA VAL A 193 20.54 20.69 21.47
C VAL A 193 19.49 20.07 20.53
N ASN A 194 18.67 19.16 21.04
CA ASN A 194 17.62 18.52 20.26
C ASN A 194 16.52 19.50 19.81
N TYR A 195 16.22 20.53 20.60
CA TYR A 195 15.29 21.58 20.18
C TYR A 195 15.78 22.35 18.95
N PHE A 196 17.08 22.66 18.87
CA PHE A 196 17.65 23.37 17.72
C PHE A 196 17.97 22.46 16.53
N VAL A 197 18.33 21.20 16.78
CA VAL A 197 18.74 20.23 15.75
C VAL A 197 17.55 19.62 15.03
N LEU A 198 16.48 19.26 15.74
CA LEU A 198 15.37 18.51 15.16
C LEU A 198 14.51 19.39 14.23
N PRO A 199 14.26 18.99 12.97
CA PRO A 199 13.42 19.76 12.05
C PRO A 199 11.94 19.75 12.50
N LYS A 200 11.15 20.70 11.97
CA LYS A 200 9.70 20.73 12.18
C LYS A 200 9.01 19.79 11.20
N TYR A 201 8.03 19.04 11.68
CA TYR A 201 7.20 18.15 10.87
C TYR A 201 5.75 18.60 11.02
N ASP A 202 5.21 19.22 9.97
CA ASP A 202 3.81 19.62 9.90
C ASP A 202 2.97 18.43 9.42
N ALA A 203 1.78 18.25 9.99
CA ALA A 203 0.87 17.19 9.61
C ALA A 203 -0.58 17.62 9.80
N GLU A 204 -1.44 17.23 8.86
CA GLU A 204 -2.88 17.42 8.95
C GLU A 204 -3.50 16.33 9.85
N PRO A 205 -4.45 16.69 10.74
CA PRO A 205 -5.11 15.72 11.59
C PRO A 205 -6.05 14.83 10.77
N THR A 206 -5.77 13.53 10.72
CA THR A 206 -6.62 12.53 10.04
C THR A 206 -7.57 11.82 11.01
N THR A 207 -8.60 11.15 10.49
CA THR A 207 -9.66 10.45 11.24
C THR A 207 -9.26 9.07 11.79
N GLY A 208 -8.01 8.66 11.59
CA GLY A 208 -7.48 7.36 12.04
C GLY A 208 -7.72 7.07 13.52
N SER A 209 -8.15 5.86 13.85
CA SER A 209 -8.47 5.42 15.21
C SER A 209 -7.84 4.06 15.49
N PHE A 210 -7.36 3.86 16.74
CA PHE A 210 -6.86 2.57 17.19
C PHE A 210 -7.87 1.44 16.99
N TRP A 211 -9.16 1.72 17.15
CA TRP A 211 -10.22 0.72 16.96
C TRP A 211 -10.26 0.17 15.54
N MET A 212 -10.04 1.03 14.54
CA MET A 212 -9.92 0.58 13.14
C MET A 212 -8.67 -0.28 12.96
N LEU A 213 -7.54 0.11 13.55
CA LEU A 213 -6.30 -0.66 13.46
C LEU A 213 -6.42 -2.07 14.09
N PHE A 214 -7.09 -2.19 15.23
CA PHE A 214 -7.34 -3.46 15.91
C PHE A 214 -8.43 -4.32 15.26
N THR A 215 -9.08 -3.85 14.20
CA THR A 215 -10.02 -4.65 13.40
C THR A 215 -9.27 -5.69 12.56
N PHE A 216 -7.98 -5.46 12.27
CA PHE A 216 -7.17 -6.35 11.42
C PHE A 216 -6.45 -7.43 12.25
N PRO A 217 -6.64 -8.73 11.94
CA PRO A 217 -6.00 -9.83 12.69
C PRO A 217 -4.47 -9.79 12.67
N LYS A 218 -3.87 -9.33 11.55
CA LYS A 218 -2.40 -9.21 11.40
C LYS A 218 -1.80 -8.29 12.47
N ILE A 219 -2.48 -7.18 12.82
CA ILE A 219 -2.02 -6.25 13.86
C ILE A 219 -1.97 -6.93 15.24
N TRP A 220 -2.96 -7.75 15.59
CA TRP A 220 -2.97 -8.48 16.87
C TRP A 220 -1.79 -9.44 16.99
N LEU A 221 -1.46 -10.14 15.90
CA LEU A 221 -0.30 -11.03 15.87
C LEU A 221 1.00 -10.24 16.09
N MET A 222 1.17 -9.12 15.38
CA MET A 222 2.33 -8.24 15.54
C MET A 222 2.43 -7.70 16.98
N CYS A 223 1.31 -7.30 17.59
CA CYS A 223 1.26 -6.84 18.98
C CYS A 223 1.69 -7.93 19.98
N PHE A 224 1.17 -9.16 19.80
CA PHE A 224 1.53 -10.28 20.65
C PHE A 224 3.03 -10.62 20.53
N SER A 225 3.58 -10.56 19.32
CA SER A 225 5.02 -10.75 19.10
C SER A 225 5.87 -9.66 19.76
N THR A 226 5.51 -8.38 19.66
CA THR A 226 6.22 -7.29 20.35
C THR A 226 6.19 -7.48 21.87
N PHE A 227 5.03 -7.82 22.42
CA PHE A 227 4.87 -8.15 23.84
C PHE A 227 5.77 -9.31 24.26
N SER A 228 5.75 -10.40 23.49
CA SER A 228 6.54 -11.61 23.74
C SER A 228 8.04 -11.30 23.74
N LEU A 229 8.51 -10.55 22.73
CA LEU A 229 9.91 -10.15 22.59
C LEU A 229 10.40 -9.34 23.79
N SER A 230 9.65 -8.30 24.15
CA SER A 230 10.01 -7.43 25.27
C SER A 230 9.94 -8.18 26.61
N SER A 231 8.94 -9.05 26.79
CA SER A 231 8.82 -9.89 27.99
C SER A 231 10.01 -10.84 28.15
N CYS A 232 10.50 -11.44 27.07
CA CYS A 232 11.70 -12.27 27.07
C CYS A 232 12.94 -11.45 27.42
N LEU A 233 13.16 -10.31 26.76
CA LEU A 233 14.32 -9.45 27.03
C LEU A 233 14.36 -9.02 28.50
N CYS A 234 13.26 -8.47 29.02
CA CYS A 234 13.19 -7.96 30.38
C CYS A 234 13.12 -9.06 31.46
N PHE A 235 12.73 -10.29 31.12
CA PHE A 235 12.84 -11.44 32.03
C PHE A 235 14.29 -11.63 32.52
N LEU A 236 15.27 -11.42 31.64
CA LEU A 236 16.68 -11.64 31.94
C LEU A 236 17.23 -10.65 32.97
N ASP A 237 16.69 -9.43 33.05
CA ASP A 237 17.20 -8.35 33.91
C ASP A 237 17.43 -8.80 35.38
N PRO A 238 16.40 -9.26 36.13
CA PRO A 238 16.58 -9.72 37.51
C PRO A 238 17.04 -11.19 37.61
N THR A 239 16.59 -12.05 36.70
CA THR A 239 16.76 -13.51 36.84
C THR A 239 18.16 -13.98 36.46
N MET A 240 18.73 -13.43 35.38
CA MET A 240 20.06 -13.81 34.92
C MET A 240 21.12 -13.39 35.92
N SER A 241 21.00 -12.19 36.48
CA SER A 241 21.93 -11.66 37.48
C SER A 241 22.05 -12.62 38.68
N LEU A 242 20.92 -13.15 39.16
CA LEU A 242 20.89 -14.12 40.25
C LEU A 242 21.50 -15.47 39.83
N PHE A 243 21.07 -16.02 38.69
CA PHE A 243 21.57 -17.30 38.18
C PHE A 243 23.10 -17.30 37.98
N VAL A 244 23.65 -16.22 37.42
CA VAL A 244 25.10 -16.11 37.17
C VAL A 244 25.91 -16.10 38.47
N VAL A 245 25.41 -15.42 39.50
CA VAL A 245 26.08 -15.34 40.80
C VAL A 245 25.94 -16.63 41.59
N GLU A 246 24.75 -17.23 41.61
CA GLU A 246 24.47 -18.44 42.40
C GLU A 246 25.05 -19.71 41.79
N THR A 247 24.94 -19.88 40.46
CA THR A 247 25.34 -21.11 39.77
C THR A 247 26.79 -21.09 39.31
N PHE A 248 27.30 -19.96 38.80
CA PHE A 248 28.68 -19.85 38.32
C PHE A 248 29.64 -19.19 39.33
N HIS A 249 29.15 -18.77 40.50
CA HIS A 249 29.93 -18.14 41.56
C HIS A 249 30.76 -16.92 41.09
N LEU A 250 30.24 -16.18 40.11
CA LEU A 250 30.88 -14.98 39.57
C LEU A 250 30.58 -13.74 40.44
N LYS A 251 31.52 -12.78 40.48
CA LYS A 251 31.30 -11.50 41.16
C LYS A 251 30.29 -10.64 40.40
N VAL A 252 29.55 -9.80 41.11
CA VAL A 252 28.53 -8.87 40.55
C VAL A 252 29.08 -7.99 39.42
N SER A 253 30.36 -7.61 39.48
CA SER A 253 31.02 -6.82 38.42
C SER A 253 31.11 -7.53 37.06
N TYR A 254 31.04 -8.87 37.03
CA TYR A 254 31.06 -9.65 35.78
C TYR A 254 29.67 -9.86 35.17
N VAL A 255 28.59 -9.58 35.90
CA VAL A 255 27.21 -9.75 35.38
C VAL A 255 26.96 -8.86 34.17
N GLY A 256 27.41 -7.60 34.21
CA GLY A 256 27.34 -6.69 33.06
C GLY A 256 28.13 -7.19 31.84
N LEU A 257 29.24 -7.89 32.05
CA LEU A 257 30.03 -8.51 30.98
C LEU A 257 29.31 -9.70 30.35
N VAL A 258 28.48 -10.43 31.10
CA VAL A 258 27.65 -11.52 30.56
C VAL A 258 26.50 -10.94 29.72
N PHE A 259 25.83 -9.87 30.20
CA PHE A 259 24.81 -9.13 29.42
C PHE A 259 25.33 -8.57 28.09
N LEU A 260 26.63 -8.27 28.01
CA LEU A 260 27.27 -7.78 26.80
C LEU A 260 27.06 -8.73 25.61
N GLY A 261 27.02 -10.04 25.84
CA GLY A 261 26.82 -11.03 24.77
C GLY A 261 25.53 -10.79 23.99
N LEU A 262 24.42 -10.59 24.71
CA LEU A 262 23.10 -10.33 24.13
C LEU A 262 23.00 -8.91 23.55
N ALA A 263 23.40 -7.90 24.31
CA ALA A 263 23.24 -6.51 23.89
C ALA A 263 24.10 -6.17 22.66
N LEU A 264 25.33 -6.69 22.60
CA LEU A 264 26.23 -6.45 21.48
C LEU A 264 25.78 -7.17 20.21
N SER A 265 25.34 -8.43 20.32
CA SER A 265 24.87 -9.18 19.15
C SER A 265 23.59 -8.58 18.56
N TYR A 266 22.65 -8.12 19.41
CA TYR A 266 21.47 -7.38 19.00
C TYR A 266 21.84 -6.05 18.31
N SER A 267 22.71 -5.25 18.94
CA SER A 267 23.13 -3.93 18.42
C SER A 267 23.83 -4.02 17.07
N LEU A 268 24.70 -5.02 16.88
CA LEU A 268 25.47 -5.18 15.64
C LEU A 268 24.65 -5.81 14.50
N SER A 269 23.71 -6.70 14.83
CA SER A 269 22.88 -7.36 13.83
C SER A 269 21.71 -6.50 13.35
N SER A 270 21.16 -5.63 14.20
CA SER A 270 19.96 -4.81 13.91
C SER A 270 20.06 -3.95 12.64
N PRO A 271 21.16 -3.21 12.36
CA PRO A 271 21.28 -2.43 11.12
C PRO A 271 21.34 -3.30 9.87
N LEU A 272 22.05 -4.43 9.94
CA LEU A 272 22.17 -5.36 8.82
C LEU A 272 20.81 -6.00 8.49
N LEU A 273 20.08 -6.41 9.52
CA LEU A 273 18.74 -6.97 9.38
C LEU A 273 17.74 -5.91 8.90
N GLY A 274 17.90 -4.65 9.31
CA GLY A 274 17.15 -3.51 8.77
C GLY A 274 17.36 -3.32 7.28
N LEU A 275 18.62 -3.35 6.81
CA LEU A 275 18.95 -3.26 5.39
C LEU A 275 18.35 -4.41 4.58
N ILE A 276 18.40 -5.65 5.09
CA ILE A 276 17.81 -6.82 4.44
C ILE A 276 16.27 -6.68 4.39
N SER A 277 15.67 -6.22 5.48
CA SER A 277 14.22 -6.01 5.61
C SER A 277 13.69 -4.97 4.62
N ASP A 278 14.41 -3.87 4.41
CA ASP A 278 14.02 -2.83 3.43
C ASP A 278 14.30 -3.27 1.99
N LYS A 279 15.44 -3.93 1.74
CA LYS A 279 15.81 -4.38 0.39
C LYS A 279 14.93 -5.51 -0.14
N TYR A 280 14.46 -6.39 0.75
CA TYR A 280 13.64 -7.55 0.38
C TYR A 280 12.37 -7.64 1.26
N PRO A 281 11.33 -6.83 0.97
CA PRO A 281 10.10 -6.79 1.78
C PRO A 281 9.41 -8.16 1.91
N GLY A 282 9.42 -8.98 0.85
CA GLY A 282 8.86 -10.33 0.87
C GLY A 282 9.55 -11.31 1.85
N LEU A 283 10.77 -10.99 2.29
CA LEU A 283 11.51 -11.78 3.28
C LEU A 283 11.13 -11.45 4.72
N ARG A 284 10.50 -10.29 4.97
CA ARG A 284 10.14 -9.81 6.33
C ARG A 284 9.38 -10.86 7.15
N LYS A 285 8.37 -11.49 6.54
CA LYS A 285 7.59 -12.57 7.18
C LYS A 285 8.46 -13.75 7.64
N TRP A 286 9.47 -14.12 6.85
CA TRP A 286 10.35 -15.24 7.18
C TRP A 286 11.37 -14.87 8.25
N LEU A 287 11.95 -13.66 8.20
CA LEU A 287 12.80 -13.14 9.27
C LEU A 287 12.05 -13.15 10.60
N PHE A 288 10.78 -12.73 10.57
CA PHE A 288 9.95 -12.61 11.75
C PHE A 288 9.59 -13.97 12.38
N ILE A 289 9.23 -14.95 11.55
CA ILE A 289 8.94 -16.33 11.99
C ILE A 289 10.22 -17.01 12.51
N LEU A 290 11.33 -16.92 11.78
CA LEU A 290 12.61 -17.52 12.18
C LEU A 290 13.14 -16.91 13.48
N GLY A 291 13.04 -15.58 13.63
CA GLY A 291 13.41 -14.89 14.86
C GLY A 291 12.58 -15.34 16.06
N SER A 292 11.27 -15.50 15.89
CA SER A 292 10.37 -15.98 16.95
C SER A 292 10.72 -17.41 17.41
N PHE A 293 10.87 -18.36 16.47
CA PHE A 293 11.28 -19.73 16.81
C PHE A 293 12.70 -19.81 17.37
N GLY A 294 13.62 -19.01 16.84
CA GLY A 294 15.00 -18.93 17.32
C GLY A 294 15.08 -18.42 18.77
N THR A 295 14.33 -17.38 19.10
CA THR A 295 14.23 -16.84 20.48
C THR A 295 13.66 -17.89 21.42
N ALA A 296 12.59 -18.60 21.02
CA ALA A 296 12.03 -19.69 21.81
C ALA A 296 13.06 -20.80 22.10
N LEU A 297 13.81 -21.22 21.08
CA LEU A 297 14.87 -22.21 21.23
C LEU A 297 15.97 -21.73 22.18
N CYS A 298 16.38 -20.46 22.07
CA CYS A 298 17.38 -19.88 22.97
C CYS A 298 16.89 -19.91 24.43
N PHE A 299 15.64 -19.55 24.70
CA PHE A 299 15.07 -19.60 26.05
C PHE A 299 14.96 -21.02 26.63
N PHE A 300 14.73 -22.04 25.79
CA PHE A 300 14.82 -23.43 26.22
C PHE A 300 16.26 -23.90 26.53
N MET A 301 17.28 -23.22 25.97
CA MET A 301 18.70 -23.56 26.13
C MET A 301 19.45 -22.66 27.12
N LEU A 302 18.89 -21.51 27.53
CA LEU A 302 19.49 -20.52 28.43
C LEU A 302 19.82 -21.15 29.79
N GLY A 303 18.84 -21.78 30.44
CA GLY A 303 19.09 -22.83 31.41
C GLY A 303 18.54 -24.10 30.80
N PRO A 304 19.38 -25.04 30.30
CA PRO A 304 18.90 -26.16 29.51
C PRO A 304 17.76 -26.84 30.23
N ALA A 305 16.56 -26.81 29.61
CA ALA A 305 15.36 -27.29 30.27
C ALA A 305 15.63 -28.68 30.84
N THR A 306 15.16 -28.93 32.06
CA THR A 306 15.54 -30.12 32.84
C THR A 306 15.34 -31.46 32.10
N PHE A 307 14.44 -31.48 31.10
CA PHE A 307 14.23 -32.59 30.17
C PHE A 307 15.42 -32.92 29.24
N PHE A 308 16.27 -31.95 28.89
CA PHE A 308 17.43 -32.18 28.01
C PHE A 308 18.63 -32.82 28.72
N HIS A 309 18.65 -32.88 30.06
CA HIS A 309 19.74 -33.45 30.86
C HIS A 309 21.15 -32.87 30.54
N ILE A 310 21.23 -31.60 30.14
CA ILE A 310 22.51 -30.91 29.86
C ILE A 310 22.89 -30.07 31.08
N GLU A 311 24.15 -30.17 31.53
CA GLU A 311 24.67 -29.32 32.60
C GLU A 311 24.88 -27.87 32.12
N SER A 312 24.42 -26.91 32.94
CA SER A 312 24.62 -25.48 32.71
C SER A 312 26.11 -25.13 32.79
N LYS A 313 26.74 -24.84 31.64
CA LYS A 313 28.13 -24.36 31.54
C LYS A 313 28.16 -22.89 31.12
N LEU A 314 29.06 -22.11 31.70
CA LEU A 314 29.16 -20.66 31.45
C LEU A 314 29.34 -20.30 29.96
N TRP A 315 30.16 -21.05 29.22
CA TRP A 315 30.37 -20.79 27.79
C TRP A 315 29.10 -21.02 26.96
N LEU A 316 28.30 -22.03 27.33
CA LEU A 316 27.05 -22.35 26.65
C LEU A 316 26.03 -21.25 26.92
N PHE A 317 25.96 -20.78 28.18
CA PHE A 317 25.12 -19.65 28.57
C PHE A 317 25.40 -18.38 27.75
N ILE A 318 26.67 -18.00 27.65
CA ILE A 318 27.09 -16.82 26.87
C ILE A 318 26.81 -17.02 25.38
N PHE A 319 27.06 -18.22 24.83
CA PHE A 319 26.77 -18.52 23.43
C PHE A 319 25.28 -18.39 23.12
N VAL A 320 24.41 -18.92 23.99
CA VAL A 320 22.96 -18.82 23.83
C VAL A 320 22.49 -17.37 23.92
N LEU A 321 23.05 -16.55 24.83
CA LEU A 321 22.74 -15.11 24.90
C LEU A 321 23.12 -14.35 23.63
N VAL A 322 24.28 -14.66 23.04
CA VAL A 322 24.71 -14.08 21.76
C VAL A 322 23.74 -14.45 20.64
N LEU A 323 23.34 -15.73 20.57
CA LEU A 323 22.36 -16.21 19.59
C LEU A 323 20.99 -15.56 19.79
N ASP A 324 20.56 -15.42 21.05
CA ASP A 324 19.30 -14.80 21.43
C ASP A 324 19.23 -13.34 20.97
N GLY A 325 20.28 -12.53 21.21
CA GLY A 325 20.31 -11.15 20.71
C GLY A 325 20.20 -11.05 19.18
N PHE A 326 20.75 -12.00 18.43
CA PHE A 326 20.56 -12.08 16.97
C PHE A 326 19.11 -12.45 16.59
N CYS A 327 18.50 -13.42 17.29
CA CYS A 327 17.10 -13.83 17.08
C CYS A 327 16.10 -12.72 17.45
N ILE A 328 16.39 -11.94 18.48
CA ILE A 328 15.64 -10.75 18.87
C ILE A 328 15.74 -9.70 17.75
N GLY A 329 16.90 -9.51 17.12
CA GLY A 329 17.05 -8.64 15.95
C GLY A 329 16.22 -9.10 14.76
N LEU A 330 16.22 -10.41 14.47
CA LEU A 330 15.44 -11.01 13.38
C LEU A 330 13.94 -10.78 13.52
N SER A 331 13.44 -10.83 14.76
CA SER A 331 12.02 -10.65 15.04
C SER A 331 11.64 -9.19 15.28
N GLY A 332 12.45 -8.41 16.00
CA GLY A 332 12.11 -7.05 16.44
C GLY A 332 12.14 -6.00 15.33
N ILE A 333 13.12 -6.06 14.43
CA ILE A 333 13.31 -5.02 13.39
C ILE A 333 12.19 -5.00 12.34
N PRO A 334 11.69 -6.14 11.84
CA PRO A 334 10.62 -6.14 10.83
C PRO A 334 9.24 -5.74 11.36
N VAL A 335 8.98 -5.78 12.68
CA VAL A 335 7.62 -5.62 13.23
C VAL A 335 7.00 -4.29 12.87
N TYR A 336 7.72 -3.20 13.12
CA TYR A 336 7.20 -1.85 12.92
C TYR A 336 6.90 -1.57 11.43
N PRO A 337 7.82 -1.85 10.47
CA PRO A 337 7.51 -1.77 9.04
C PRO A 337 6.35 -2.67 8.60
N GLU A 338 6.18 -3.84 9.20
CA GLU A 338 5.11 -4.78 8.84
C GLU A 338 3.73 -4.31 9.36
N MET A 339 3.68 -3.74 10.58
CA MET A 339 2.49 -3.06 11.11
C MET A 339 2.09 -1.88 10.20
N LEU A 340 3.08 -1.15 9.68
CA LEU A 340 2.86 -0.03 8.76
C LEU A 340 2.34 -0.48 7.40
N SER A 341 2.96 -1.51 6.79
CA SER A 341 2.48 -2.10 5.53
C SER A 341 1.03 -2.57 5.67
N CYS A 342 0.71 -3.25 6.78
CA CYS A 342 -0.65 -3.71 7.06
C CYS A 342 -1.65 -2.54 7.15
N ALA A 343 -1.28 -1.42 7.77
CA ALA A 343 -2.18 -0.27 7.86
C ALA A 343 -2.42 0.35 6.48
N TYR A 344 -1.38 0.53 5.68
CA TYR A 344 -1.48 1.11 4.33
C TYR A 344 -2.26 0.20 3.36
N GLU A 345 -2.01 -1.11 3.38
CA GLU A 345 -2.76 -2.10 2.60
C GLU A 345 -4.27 -2.08 2.90
N ASN A 346 -4.67 -1.63 4.09
CA ASN A 346 -6.06 -1.55 4.54
C ASN A 346 -6.61 -0.11 4.53
N GLY A 347 -6.00 0.80 3.75
CA GLY A 347 -6.56 2.11 3.43
C GLY A 347 -6.25 3.23 4.43
N PHE A 348 -5.26 3.07 5.31
CA PHE A 348 -4.78 4.18 6.13
C PHE A 348 -3.92 5.14 5.30
N GLU A 349 -4.13 6.45 5.45
CA GLU A 349 -3.35 7.47 4.76
C GLU A 349 -1.88 7.48 5.20
N GLU A 350 -0.98 7.76 4.25
CA GLU A 350 0.44 7.97 4.51
C GLU A 350 0.68 9.32 5.20
N GLY A 351 0.76 9.30 6.53
CA GLY A 351 0.87 10.54 7.30
C GLY A 351 1.40 10.34 8.71
N LEU A 352 1.78 11.44 9.33
CA LEU A 352 2.30 11.45 10.71
C LEU A 352 1.26 10.93 11.73
N SER A 353 -0.03 11.04 11.41
CA SER A 353 -1.13 10.46 12.19
C SER A 353 -1.05 8.94 12.28
N THR A 354 -0.97 8.25 11.13
CA THR A 354 -0.84 6.78 11.06
C THR A 354 0.45 6.31 11.72
N LEU A 355 1.56 7.03 11.49
CA LEU A 355 2.84 6.75 12.15
C LEU A 355 2.75 6.90 13.68
N GLY A 356 2.02 7.90 14.18
CA GLY A 356 1.75 8.11 15.60
C GLY A 356 0.94 6.99 16.25
N LEU A 357 -0.10 6.49 15.55
CA LEU A 357 -0.88 5.34 16.01
C LEU A 357 -0.02 4.07 16.11
N ILE A 358 0.76 3.76 15.07
CA ILE A 358 1.60 2.55 15.06
C ILE A 358 2.73 2.65 16.08
N SER A 359 3.38 3.81 16.20
CA SER A 359 4.36 4.08 17.27
C SER A 359 3.76 3.91 18.66
N GLY A 360 2.57 4.44 18.89
CA GLY A 360 1.88 4.31 20.17
C GLY A 360 1.57 2.85 20.52
N VAL A 361 1.06 2.06 19.57
CA VAL A 361 0.77 0.62 19.76
C VAL A 361 2.05 -0.16 20.00
N PHE A 362 3.08 0.05 19.19
CA PHE A 362 4.37 -0.62 19.34
C PHE A 362 5.01 -0.35 20.71
N SER A 363 5.10 0.93 21.11
CA SER A 363 5.64 1.32 22.43
C SER A 363 4.80 0.81 23.59
N ALA A 364 3.47 0.78 23.45
CA ALA A 364 2.60 0.23 24.46
C ALA A 364 2.83 -1.29 24.64
N MET A 365 2.81 -2.06 23.56
CA MET A 365 3.02 -3.52 23.63
C MET A 365 4.40 -3.88 24.16
N TRP A 366 5.43 -3.12 23.78
CA TRP A 366 6.77 -3.25 24.37
C TRP A 366 6.72 -3.01 25.89
N SER A 367 6.11 -1.93 26.34
CA SER A 367 6.00 -1.62 27.78
C SER A 367 5.22 -2.69 28.55
N LEU A 368 4.18 -3.27 27.96
CA LEU A 368 3.43 -4.36 28.58
C LEU A 368 4.31 -5.60 28.77
N GLY A 369 5.14 -5.93 27.77
CA GLY A 369 6.14 -7.01 27.87
C GLY A 369 7.17 -6.71 28.95
N ALA A 370 7.73 -5.50 28.98
CA ALA A 370 8.69 -5.06 29.99
C ALA A 370 8.13 -5.07 31.42
N PHE A 371 6.81 -4.94 31.60
CA PHE A 371 6.16 -5.13 32.90
C PHE A 371 6.03 -6.62 33.26
N VAL A 372 5.55 -7.44 32.33
CA VAL A 372 5.26 -8.86 32.58
C VAL A 372 6.54 -9.68 32.73
N GLY A 373 7.57 -9.43 31.93
CA GLY A 373 8.82 -10.21 31.90
C GLY A 373 9.51 -10.33 33.26
N PRO A 374 9.93 -9.22 33.91
CA PRO A 374 10.55 -9.26 35.23
C PRO A 374 9.60 -9.75 36.33
N THR A 375 8.31 -9.37 36.27
CA THR A 375 7.31 -9.72 37.29
C THR A 375 7.03 -11.21 37.31
N LEU A 376 6.73 -11.79 36.14
CA LEU A 376 6.50 -13.21 35.98
C LEU A 376 7.82 -13.98 36.15
N GLY A 377 8.92 -13.46 35.62
CA GLY A 377 10.24 -14.09 35.69
C GLY A 377 10.76 -14.26 37.11
N GLY A 378 10.66 -13.22 37.93
CA GLY A 378 11.03 -13.30 39.34
C GLY A 378 10.22 -14.34 40.11
N PHE A 379 8.89 -14.34 39.92
CA PHE A 379 8.00 -15.32 40.56
C PHE A 379 8.28 -16.76 40.11
N LEU A 380 8.46 -16.97 38.80
CA LEU A 380 8.77 -18.29 38.25
C LEU A 380 10.14 -18.80 38.72
N ASN A 381 11.13 -17.91 38.79
CA ASN A 381 12.48 -18.27 39.23
C ASN A 381 12.48 -18.72 40.71
N GLU A 382 11.70 -18.07 41.57
CA GLU A 382 11.57 -18.44 42.98
C GLU A 382 10.93 -19.83 43.17
N GLN A 383 9.92 -20.17 42.35
CA GLN A 383 9.17 -21.43 42.49
C GLN A 383 9.82 -22.61 41.75
N PHE A 384 10.34 -22.37 40.55
CA PHE A 384 10.72 -23.43 39.60
C PHE A 384 12.20 -23.45 39.23
N LYS A 385 13.01 -22.56 39.82
CA LYS A 385 14.42 -22.29 39.44
C LYS A 385 14.56 -21.73 38.03
N PHE A 386 15.77 -21.23 37.72
CA PHE A 386 16.03 -20.45 36.51
C PHE A 386 15.77 -21.24 35.22
N GLU A 387 16.15 -22.51 35.19
CA GLU A 387 16.08 -23.35 33.98
C GLU A 387 14.63 -23.55 33.52
N ASN A 388 13.73 -23.89 34.44
CA ASN A 388 12.32 -24.08 34.10
C ASN A 388 11.62 -22.74 33.90
N ALA A 389 12.00 -21.69 34.63
CA ALA A 389 11.46 -20.34 34.44
C ALA A 389 11.76 -19.80 33.04
N ALA A 390 13.00 -19.96 32.56
CA ALA A 390 13.41 -19.57 31.21
C ALA A 390 12.66 -20.38 30.14
N ALA A 391 12.51 -21.70 30.32
CA ALA A 391 11.74 -22.55 29.42
C ALA A 391 10.26 -22.13 29.33
N MET A 392 9.63 -21.81 30.47
CA MET A 392 8.25 -21.31 30.51
C MET A 392 8.11 -19.96 29.80
N GLN A 393 9.08 -19.06 29.97
CA GLN A 393 9.12 -17.77 29.28
C GLN A 393 9.27 -17.94 27.75
N GLY A 394 10.04 -18.95 27.30
CA GLY A 394 10.20 -19.32 25.90
C GLY A 394 8.93 -19.80 25.19
N LEU A 395 7.86 -20.12 25.93
CA LEU A 395 6.56 -20.48 25.34
C LEU A 395 5.87 -19.29 24.65
N PHE A 396 6.10 -18.06 25.10
CA PHE A 396 5.53 -16.87 24.45
C PHE A 396 6.04 -16.68 23.01
N PRO A 397 7.37 -16.68 22.74
CA PRO A 397 7.87 -16.57 21.38
C PRO A 397 7.55 -17.82 20.54
N LEU A 398 7.44 -19.00 21.15
CA LEU A 398 6.99 -20.21 20.46
C LEU A 398 5.56 -20.08 19.95
N LEU A 399 4.64 -19.65 20.83
CA LEU A 399 3.24 -19.42 20.46
C LEU A 399 3.12 -18.34 19.39
N SER A 400 3.88 -17.25 19.52
CA SER A 400 3.95 -16.18 18.52
C SER A 400 4.38 -16.72 17.15
N GLY A 401 5.46 -17.50 17.09
CA GLY A 401 5.95 -18.12 15.86
C GLY A 401 4.94 -19.06 15.21
N ILE A 402 4.24 -19.88 16.00
CA ILE A 402 3.19 -20.81 15.52
C ILE A 402 2.01 -20.02 14.93
N LEU A 403 1.50 -19.01 15.64
CA LEU A 403 0.35 -18.23 15.19
C LEU A 403 0.68 -17.46 13.89
N LEU A 404 1.88 -16.87 13.81
CA LEU A 404 2.36 -16.20 12.60
C LEU A 404 2.50 -17.18 11.43
N LEU A 405 3.06 -18.38 11.66
CA LEU A 405 3.20 -19.41 10.64
C LEU A 405 1.83 -19.83 10.10
N ILE A 406 0.86 -20.10 10.98
CA ILE A 406 -0.51 -20.46 10.59
C ILE A 406 -1.14 -19.34 9.76
N PHE A 407 -0.99 -18.08 10.19
CA PHE A 407 -1.54 -16.93 9.49
C PHE A 407 -0.96 -16.77 8.09
N TYR A 408 0.36 -16.76 7.94
CA TYR A 408 1.01 -16.58 6.64
C TYR A 408 0.82 -17.79 5.71
N VAL A 409 0.70 -19.01 6.26
CA VAL A 409 0.34 -20.20 5.48
C VAL A 409 -1.10 -20.10 4.99
N TYR A 410 -2.05 -19.71 5.85
CA TYR A 410 -3.44 -19.48 5.46
C TYR A 410 -3.56 -18.40 4.38
N GLU A 411 -2.86 -17.27 4.55
CA GLU A 411 -2.79 -16.20 3.56
C GLU A 411 -2.20 -16.68 2.24
N ALA A 412 -1.12 -17.48 2.28
CA ALA A 412 -0.55 -18.09 1.08
C ALA A 412 -1.53 -19.05 0.39
N PHE A 413 -2.30 -19.85 1.13
CA PHE A 413 -3.32 -20.73 0.55
C PHE A 413 -4.49 -19.95 -0.07
N LYS A 414 -4.97 -18.89 0.60
CA LYS A 414 -6.01 -17.99 0.08
C LYS A 414 -5.55 -17.28 -1.21
N ASN A 415 -4.30 -16.84 -1.25
CA ASN A 415 -3.74 -16.20 -2.45
C ASN A 415 -3.48 -17.21 -3.57
N ARG A 416 -3.18 -18.49 -3.25
CA ARG A 416 -2.96 -19.55 -4.23
C ARG A 416 -4.25 -20.07 -4.87
N SER A 417 -5.41 -19.93 -4.22
CA SER A 417 -6.71 -20.12 -4.89
C SER A 417 -7.09 -18.94 -5.79
N SER A 418 -6.27 -17.89 -5.82
CA SER A 418 -6.41 -16.66 -6.60
C SER A 418 -5.16 -16.42 -7.46
N GLU A 419 -4.59 -17.45 -8.07
CA GLU A 419 -3.55 -17.25 -9.09
C GLU A 419 -4.22 -16.62 -10.31
N ALA A 420 -4.06 -15.30 -10.46
CA ALA A 420 -4.60 -14.57 -11.57
C ALA A 420 -3.98 -15.13 -12.87
N LEU A 421 -4.81 -15.65 -13.78
CA LEU A 421 -4.34 -16.02 -15.10
C LEU A 421 -3.77 -14.78 -15.77
N ASN A 422 -2.60 -14.87 -16.41
CA ASN A 422 -2.04 -13.76 -17.20
C ASN A 422 -2.84 -13.48 -18.48
N LYS A 423 -3.59 -14.48 -18.96
CA LYS A 423 -4.44 -14.39 -20.15
C LYS A 423 -5.74 -15.16 -19.94
N PHE A 424 -6.78 -14.74 -20.64
CA PHE A 424 -8.06 -15.46 -20.68
C PHE A 424 -8.66 -15.43 -22.08
N THR A 425 -9.45 -16.45 -22.37
CA THR A 425 -10.23 -16.54 -23.60
C THR A 425 -11.60 -15.90 -23.38
N ALA A 426 -11.91 -14.86 -24.14
CA ALA A 426 -13.22 -14.20 -24.14
C ALA A 426 -14.05 -14.63 -25.36
N ALA A 427 -15.38 -14.59 -25.21
CA ALA A 427 -16.32 -14.80 -26.29
C ALA A 427 -17.38 -13.69 -26.31
N VAL A 428 -17.78 -13.25 -27.50
CA VAL A 428 -18.95 -12.38 -27.69
C VAL A 428 -19.85 -13.00 -28.76
N TYR A 429 -21.16 -12.95 -28.54
CA TYR A 429 -22.14 -13.49 -29.47
C TYR A 429 -22.96 -12.36 -30.10
N GLU A 430 -22.95 -12.28 -31.43
CA GLU A 430 -23.88 -11.45 -32.20
C GLU A 430 -25.19 -12.25 -32.39
N HIS A 431 -26.29 -11.79 -31.83
CA HIS A 431 -27.55 -12.56 -31.75
C HIS A 431 -28.61 -12.01 -32.70
N VAL A 432 -29.37 -12.90 -33.34
CA VAL A 432 -30.58 -12.58 -34.11
C VAL A 432 -31.79 -12.79 -33.20
N PRO A 433 -32.36 -11.74 -32.60
CA PRO A 433 -33.44 -11.86 -31.61
C PRO A 433 -34.78 -12.24 -32.23
N PHE A 434 -35.55 -13.07 -31.53
CA PHE A 434 -36.96 -13.32 -31.84
C PHE A 434 -37.83 -12.28 -31.14
N PHE A 435 -38.06 -11.14 -31.80
CA PHE A 435 -38.93 -10.08 -31.27
C PHE A 435 -40.42 -10.45 -31.36
N PRO A 436 -41.24 -10.05 -30.37
CA PRO A 436 -42.69 -10.17 -30.44
C PRO A 436 -43.25 -9.22 -31.51
N ASN A 437 -44.35 -9.63 -32.14
CA ASN A 437 -44.92 -8.93 -33.29
C ASN A 437 -45.64 -7.63 -32.84
N PRO A 438 -45.25 -6.42 -33.30
CA PRO A 438 -45.76 -5.15 -32.79
C PRO A 438 -47.26 -4.90 -33.05
N THR A 439 -47.90 -5.64 -33.97
CA THR A 439 -49.34 -5.53 -34.25
C THR A 439 -50.25 -6.15 -33.19
N ASN A 440 -49.71 -6.95 -32.26
CA ASN A 440 -50.45 -7.47 -31.11
C ASN A 440 -50.14 -6.62 -29.86
N GLN A 441 -50.64 -5.39 -29.80
CA GLN A 441 -50.65 -4.54 -28.59
C GLN A 441 -51.68 -5.04 -27.54
N GLN A 442 -51.87 -6.36 -27.43
CA GLN A 442 -52.59 -6.97 -26.31
C GLN A 442 -51.58 -7.39 -25.25
N SER A 443 -51.91 -7.14 -23.98
CA SER A 443 -51.12 -7.57 -22.82
C SER A 443 -50.82 -9.06 -22.90
N VAL A 444 -49.56 -9.40 -23.20
CA VAL A 444 -49.06 -10.77 -23.20
C VAL A 444 -49.02 -11.27 -21.75
N THR A 445 -49.34 -12.54 -21.52
CA THR A 445 -49.22 -13.12 -20.17
C THR A 445 -47.75 -13.33 -19.78
N GLU A 446 -47.43 -13.37 -18.48
CA GLU A 446 -46.06 -13.70 -18.01
C GLU A 446 -45.54 -15.03 -18.59
N GLU A 447 -46.44 -15.96 -18.88
CA GLU A 447 -46.14 -17.31 -19.36
C GLU A 447 -45.76 -17.29 -20.84
N GLU A 448 -46.49 -16.53 -21.64
CA GLU A 448 -46.19 -16.31 -23.06
C GLU A 448 -44.90 -15.50 -23.23
N ALA A 449 -44.69 -14.48 -22.39
CA ALA A 449 -43.45 -13.71 -22.34
C ALA A 449 -42.27 -14.62 -22.01
N LEU A 450 -42.40 -15.50 -21.01
CA LEU A 450 -41.39 -16.48 -20.65
C LEU A 450 -41.11 -17.48 -21.77
N VAL A 451 -42.12 -17.92 -22.53
CA VAL A 451 -41.90 -18.78 -23.71
C VAL A 451 -41.07 -18.08 -24.78
N ASN A 452 -41.37 -16.81 -25.08
CA ASN A 452 -40.58 -16.03 -26.03
C ASN A 452 -39.14 -15.79 -25.55
N MET A 453 -38.94 -15.41 -24.28
CA MET A 453 -37.60 -15.27 -23.69
C MET A 453 -36.81 -16.60 -23.77
N ASN A 454 -37.48 -17.73 -23.51
CA ASN A 454 -36.85 -19.04 -23.58
C ASN A 454 -36.42 -19.42 -25.00
N GLN A 455 -37.12 -19.00 -26.05
CA GLN A 455 -36.69 -19.22 -27.44
C GLN A 455 -35.37 -18.51 -27.75
N ASN A 456 -35.21 -17.27 -27.26
CA ASN A 456 -33.94 -16.56 -27.36
C ASN A 456 -32.85 -17.25 -26.53
N ILE A 457 -33.15 -17.59 -25.27
CA ILE A 457 -32.20 -18.28 -24.38
C ILE A 457 -31.76 -19.65 -24.96
N ASP A 458 -32.62 -20.37 -25.70
CA ASP A 458 -32.25 -21.62 -26.37
C ASP A 458 -31.13 -21.43 -27.41
N VAL A 459 -31.13 -20.29 -28.12
CA VAL A 459 -30.08 -19.94 -29.09
C VAL A 459 -28.80 -19.52 -28.35
N LEU A 460 -28.94 -18.65 -27.35
CA LEU A 460 -27.81 -18.22 -26.52
C LEU A 460 -27.14 -19.43 -25.84
N GLU A 461 -27.91 -20.39 -25.35
CA GLU A 461 -27.39 -21.61 -24.72
C GLU A 461 -26.50 -22.43 -25.68
N LYS A 462 -26.83 -22.48 -26.97
CA LYS A 462 -25.99 -23.13 -27.99
C LYS A 462 -24.68 -22.37 -28.19
N ALA A 463 -24.72 -21.05 -28.21
CA ALA A 463 -23.52 -20.20 -28.33
C ALA A 463 -22.62 -20.37 -27.09
N VAL A 464 -23.18 -20.30 -25.88
CA VAL A 464 -22.47 -20.48 -24.61
C VAL A 464 -21.82 -21.86 -24.52
N LYS A 465 -22.55 -22.93 -24.85
CA LYS A 465 -21.98 -24.30 -24.93
C LYS A 465 -20.83 -24.40 -25.91
N THR A 466 -20.93 -23.72 -27.05
CA THR A 466 -19.87 -23.72 -28.08
C THR A 466 -18.64 -22.94 -27.62
N ALA A 467 -18.85 -21.78 -26.97
CA ALA A 467 -17.79 -20.98 -26.38
C ALA A 467 -17.04 -21.74 -25.28
N ALA A 468 -17.77 -22.36 -24.35
CA ALA A 468 -17.20 -23.18 -23.27
C ALA A 468 -16.39 -24.38 -23.81
N ARG A 469 -16.89 -25.07 -24.84
CA ARG A 469 -16.14 -26.14 -25.52
C ARG A 469 -14.84 -25.66 -26.17
N LYS A 470 -14.79 -24.39 -26.59
CA LYS A 470 -13.59 -23.74 -27.14
C LYS A 470 -12.71 -23.10 -26.06
N GLY A 471 -13.00 -23.33 -24.77
CA GLY A 471 -12.19 -22.85 -23.65
C GLY A 471 -12.40 -21.38 -23.31
N ALA A 472 -13.52 -20.78 -23.69
CA ALA A 472 -13.86 -19.43 -23.25
C ALA A 472 -14.11 -19.40 -21.74
N HIS A 473 -13.56 -18.40 -21.06
CA HIS A 473 -13.72 -18.14 -19.63
C HIS A 473 -14.93 -17.25 -19.35
N ILE A 474 -15.27 -16.38 -20.31
CA ILE A 474 -16.42 -15.48 -20.26
C ILE A 474 -17.09 -15.41 -21.63
N VAL A 475 -18.42 -15.29 -21.64
CA VAL A 475 -19.22 -15.05 -22.84
C VAL A 475 -20.20 -13.90 -22.62
N VAL A 476 -20.19 -12.95 -23.55
CA VAL A 476 -21.08 -11.78 -23.55
C VAL A 476 -22.16 -11.97 -24.60
N THR A 477 -23.41 -11.68 -24.21
CA THR A 477 -24.58 -11.67 -25.07
C THR A 477 -25.15 -10.24 -25.19
N PRO A 478 -25.86 -9.92 -26.28
CA PRO A 478 -26.22 -8.53 -26.57
C PRO A 478 -27.23 -7.90 -25.59
N GLU A 479 -27.35 -6.58 -25.66
CA GLU A 479 -28.50 -5.85 -25.12
C GLU A 479 -29.77 -6.32 -25.85
N TYR A 480 -30.89 -6.44 -25.14
CA TYR A 480 -32.15 -6.93 -25.71
C TYR A 480 -32.08 -8.34 -26.34
N ALA A 481 -31.09 -9.15 -25.96
CA ALA A 481 -30.94 -10.50 -26.50
C ALA A 481 -32.04 -11.45 -26.00
N ILE A 482 -32.53 -11.24 -24.77
CA ILE A 482 -33.56 -12.09 -24.14
C ILE A 482 -34.95 -11.47 -24.26
N CYS A 483 -35.04 -10.14 -24.12
CA CYS A 483 -36.28 -9.36 -24.10
C CYS A 483 -36.15 -8.11 -24.99
N CYS A 484 -37.28 -7.46 -25.26
CA CYS A 484 -37.63 -6.90 -26.55
C CYS A 484 -37.29 -5.42 -26.72
N LEU A 485 -36.99 -5.06 -27.97
CA LEU A 485 -36.91 -3.69 -28.46
C LEU A 485 -38.34 -3.17 -28.81
N ASP A 486 -38.57 -1.87 -28.65
CA ASP A 486 -39.81 -1.17 -29.08
C ASP A 486 -41.13 -1.64 -28.43
N LEU A 487 -41.14 -1.93 -27.11
CA LEU A 487 -42.36 -2.18 -26.34
C LEU A 487 -42.77 -0.98 -25.48
N SER A 488 -44.08 -0.84 -25.24
CA SER A 488 -44.58 0.07 -24.22
C SER A 488 -44.29 -0.46 -22.83
N ARG A 489 -44.35 0.43 -21.84
CA ARG A 489 -44.12 0.10 -20.43
C ARG A 489 -45.03 -1.00 -19.89
N GLU A 490 -46.31 -0.99 -20.29
CA GLU A 490 -47.27 -2.05 -19.95
C GLU A 490 -46.94 -3.37 -20.65
N ALA A 491 -46.53 -3.31 -21.92
CA ALA A 491 -46.24 -4.50 -22.72
C ALA A 491 -44.94 -5.20 -22.31
N VAL A 492 -43.95 -4.46 -21.79
CA VAL A 492 -42.68 -5.04 -21.32
C VAL A 492 -42.81 -5.68 -19.92
N TYR A 493 -43.78 -5.25 -19.10
CA TYR A 493 -43.91 -5.69 -17.71
C TYR A 493 -43.91 -7.22 -17.48
N PRO A 494 -44.58 -8.03 -18.32
CA PRO A 494 -44.59 -9.50 -18.19
C PRO A 494 -43.21 -10.17 -18.41
N TYR A 495 -42.25 -9.44 -18.98
CA TYR A 495 -40.90 -9.94 -19.27
C TYR A 495 -39.89 -9.63 -18.14
N LEU A 496 -40.30 -8.89 -17.11
CA LEU A 496 -39.42 -8.38 -16.07
C LEU A 496 -39.40 -9.30 -14.84
N GLU A 497 -38.22 -9.45 -14.23
CA GLU A 497 -38.04 -10.08 -12.93
C GLU A 497 -37.48 -9.08 -11.92
N ASP A 498 -37.70 -9.34 -10.62
CA ASP A 498 -36.98 -8.61 -9.58
C ASP A 498 -35.57 -9.22 -9.44
N ILE A 499 -34.56 -8.45 -9.84
CA ILE A 499 -33.15 -8.85 -9.78
C ILE A 499 -32.51 -8.30 -8.49
N PRO A 500 -32.12 -9.14 -7.52
CA PRO A 500 -31.56 -8.67 -6.25
C PRO A 500 -30.17 -8.05 -6.40
N ASP A 501 -29.71 -7.34 -5.37
CA ASP A 501 -28.32 -6.85 -5.31
C ASP A 501 -27.36 -8.06 -5.18
N PRO A 502 -26.27 -8.13 -5.98
CA PRO A 502 -25.26 -9.19 -5.88
C PRO A 502 -24.68 -9.42 -4.46
N LYS A 503 -24.73 -8.43 -3.56
CA LYS A 503 -24.34 -8.54 -2.14
C LYS A 503 -25.13 -9.60 -1.38
N GLU A 504 -26.31 -9.97 -1.85
CA GLU A 504 -27.14 -11.04 -1.29
C GLU A 504 -26.51 -12.45 -1.41
N ASN A 505 -25.41 -12.58 -2.16
CA ASN A 505 -24.64 -13.82 -2.34
C ASN A 505 -25.52 -15.00 -2.76
N TRP A 506 -26.22 -14.85 -3.88
CA TRP A 506 -27.22 -15.81 -4.33
C TRP A 506 -26.79 -16.59 -5.58
N ILE A 507 -27.06 -17.89 -5.58
CA ILE A 507 -26.88 -18.81 -6.71
C ILE A 507 -28.27 -19.31 -7.14
N PRO A 508 -28.94 -18.67 -8.11
CA PRO A 508 -30.30 -19.02 -8.52
C PRO A 508 -30.47 -20.50 -8.94
N CYS A 509 -29.44 -21.12 -9.51
CA CYS A 509 -29.50 -22.52 -9.89
C CYS A 509 -29.58 -23.49 -8.68
N SER A 510 -28.95 -23.13 -7.57
CA SER A 510 -28.92 -23.95 -6.35
C SER A 510 -30.11 -23.66 -5.43
N ASP A 511 -30.54 -22.40 -5.36
CA ASP A 511 -31.64 -21.95 -4.48
C ASP A 511 -32.67 -21.09 -5.24
N PRO A 512 -33.49 -21.69 -6.12
CA PRO A 512 -34.32 -20.95 -7.06
C PRO A 512 -35.55 -20.27 -6.46
N HIS A 513 -35.88 -20.52 -5.19
CA HIS A 513 -37.12 -20.03 -4.56
C HIS A 513 -36.90 -18.87 -3.59
N ARG A 514 -35.65 -18.45 -3.36
CA ARG A 514 -35.28 -17.41 -2.37
C ARG A 514 -35.95 -16.06 -2.61
N PHE A 515 -36.03 -15.63 -3.86
CA PHE A 515 -36.59 -14.32 -4.26
C PHE A 515 -37.89 -14.48 -5.07
N GLY A 516 -38.67 -15.51 -4.79
CA GLY A 516 -39.95 -15.75 -5.46
C GLY A 516 -39.80 -16.34 -6.86
N ARG A 517 -40.42 -15.72 -7.86
CA ARG A 517 -40.50 -16.23 -9.24
C ARG A 517 -39.42 -15.59 -10.12
N THR A 518 -38.30 -16.29 -10.30
CA THR A 518 -37.15 -15.82 -11.11
C THR A 518 -36.65 -16.86 -12.13
N PRO A 519 -37.51 -17.35 -13.05
CA PRO A 519 -37.17 -18.41 -14.00
C PRO A 519 -36.02 -18.07 -14.97
N VAL A 520 -35.90 -16.83 -15.42
CA VAL A 520 -34.83 -16.37 -16.32
C VAL A 520 -33.49 -16.36 -15.59
N GLN A 521 -33.42 -15.74 -14.40
CA GLN A 521 -32.20 -15.74 -13.57
C GLN A 521 -31.75 -17.18 -13.22
N LYS A 522 -32.70 -18.05 -12.87
CA LYS A 522 -32.43 -19.48 -12.64
C LYS A 522 -31.80 -20.14 -13.87
N ARG A 523 -32.38 -19.91 -15.05
CA ARG A 523 -31.91 -20.54 -16.29
C ARG A 523 -30.51 -20.07 -16.68
N LEU A 524 -30.23 -18.76 -16.57
CA LEU A 524 -28.92 -18.18 -16.83
C LEU A 524 -27.86 -18.67 -15.82
N SER A 525 -28.19 -18.65 -14.52
CA SER A 525 -27.33 -19.19 -13.46
C SER A 525 -26.97 -20.67 -13.71
N CYS A 526 -27.96 -21.50 -14.05
CA CYS A 526 -27.71 -22.91 -14.36
C CYS A 526 -26.88 -23.09 -15.63
N MET A 527 -27.06 -22.23 -16.63
CA MET A 527 -26.27 -22.26 -17.85
C MET A 527 -24.79 -21.93 -17.57
N ALA A 528 -24.51 -20.91 -16.77
CA ALA A 528 -23.16 -20.54 -16.35
C ALA A 528 -22.50 -21.69 -15.56
N LYS A 529 -23.19 -22.20 -14.52
CA LYS A 529 -22.73 -23.32 -13.68
C LYS A 529 -22.45 -24.60 -14.46
N LYS A 530 -23.35 -24.98 -15.37
CA LYS A 530 -23.24 -26.22 -16.14
C LYS A 530 -22.07 -26.20 -17.13
N ASN A 531 -21.72 -25.03 -17.64
CA ASN A 531 -20.64 -24.87 -18.61
C ASN A 531 -19.35 -24.32 -17.97
N SER A 532 -19.33 -24.08 -16.66
CA SER A 532 -18.21 -23.51 -15.90
C SER A 532 -17.64 -22.25 -16.56
N ILE A 533 -18.52 -21.33 -16.96
CA ILE A 533 -18.16 -20.11 -17.70
C ILE A 533 -18.86 -18.89 -17.08
N TYR A 534 -18.18 -17.74 -17.07
CA TYR A 534 -18.86 -16.47 -16.76
C TYR A 534 -19.85 -16.13 -17.87
N LEU A 535 -21.10 -15.87 -17.51
CA LEU A 535 -22.17 -15.55 -18.45
C LEU A 535 -22.66 -14.13 -18.20
N VAL A 536 -22.54 -13.27 -19.21
CA VAL A 536 -23.14 -11.94 -19.23
C VAL A 536 -24.40 -11.97 -20.08
N ALA A 537 -25.50 -11.49 -19.52
CA ALA A 537 -26.77 -11.37 -20.22
C ALA A 537 -27.49 -10.07 -19.84
N ASN A 538 -28.33 -9.59 -20.76
CA ASN A 538 -29.13 -8.39 -20.59
C ASN A 538 -30.63 -8.72 -20.69
N PHE A 539 -31.42 -8.28 -19.71
CA PHE A 539 -32.87 -8.37 -19.66
C PHE A 539 -33.44 -7.37 -18.63
N GLY A 540 -34.76 -7.24 -18.53
CA GLY A 540 -35.36 -6.18 -17.71
C GLY A 540 -35.52 -6.52 -16.22
N ASP A 541 -35.18 -5.56 -15.37
CA ASP A 541 -35.43 -5.58 -13.92
C ASP A 541 -36.72 -4.81 -13.59
N LYS A 542 -37.45 -5.25 -12.56
CA LYS A 542 -38.53 -4.48 -11.93
C LYS A 542 -38.29 -4.32 -10.44
N LYS A 543 -38.60 -3.13 -9.92
CA LYS A 543 -38.57 -2.79 -8.50
C LYS A 543 -39.89 -2.16 -8.09
N SER A 544 -40.54 -2.70 -7.07
CA SER A 544 -41.74 -2.07 -6.52
C SER A 544 -41.36 -0.80 -5.75
N CYS A 545 -42.06 0.29 -5.98
CA CYS A 545 -41.87 1.55 -5.27
C CYS A 545 -43.22 2.07 -4.75
N ASN A 546 -43.18 2.95 -3.74
CA ASN A 546 -44.40 3.55 -3.23
C ASN A 546 -44.69 4.83 -4.01
N ILE A 547 -45.92 5.00 -4.51
CA ILE A 547 -46.34 6.15 -5.33
C ILE A 547 -46.15 7.49 -4.58
N SER A 548 -46.03 7.46 -3.25
CA SER A 548 -45.69 8.63 -2.44
C SER A 548 -44.23 9.10 -2.53
N GLU A 549 -43.33 8.30 -3.11
CA GLU A 549 -41.92 8.64 -3.33
C GLU A 549 -41.76 9.50 -4.60
N GLU A 550 -40.91 10.52 -4.55
CA GLU A 550 -40.78 11.54 -5.61
C GLU A 550 -40.38 10.98 -6.99
N ASN A 551 -39.67 9.85 -7.02
CA ASN A 551 -39.17 9.22 -8.24
C ASN A 551 -39.98 7.97 -8.67
N CYS A 552 -41.07 7.63 -7.98
CA CYS A 552 -41.87 6.46 -8.31
C CYS A 552 -42.91 6.78 -9.40
N PRO A 553 -42.92 6.04 -10.53
CA PRO A 553 -43.93 6.22 -11.57
C PRO A 553 -45.36 5.91 -11.10
N GLU A 554 -46.37 6.42 -11.81
CA GLU A 554 -47.79 6.25 -11.45
C GLU A 554 -48.26 4.78 -11.41
N ASP A 555 -47.55 3.89 -12.10
CA ASP A 555 -47.81 2.45 -12.08
C ASP A 555 -47.17 1.70 -10.91
N GLY A 556 -46.46 2.40 -10.01
CA GLY A 556 -45.91 1.85 -8.77
C GLY A 556 -44.67 0.98 -8.93
N HIS A 557 -44.05 0.98 -10.11
CA HIS A 557 -42.87 0.17 -10.40
C HIS A 557 -41.75 1.00 -11.01
N LEU A 558 -40.49 0.64 -10.75
CA LEU A 558 -39.33 1.11 -11.50
C LEU A 558 -38.86 -0.04 -12.39
N ILE A 559 -38.62 0.24 -13.66
CA ILE A 559 -38.29 -0.76 -14.69
C ILE A 559 -36.95 -0.37 -15.29
N TYR A 560 -35.96 -1.27 -15.28
CA TYR A 560 -34.60 -0.95 -15.73
C TYR A 560 -34.12 -1.89 -16.83
N ASP A 561 -33.42 -1.34 -17.81
CA ASP A 561 -32.57 -2.12 -18.70
C ASP A 561 -31.34 -2.58 -17.93
N THR A 562 -31.16 -3.90 -17.82
CA THR A 562 -30.27 -4.49 -16.82
C THR A 562 -29.35 -5.55 -17.39
N THR A 563 -28.05 -5.33 -17.23
CA THR A 563 -27.04 -6.35 -17.50
C THR A 563 -26.66 -7.06 -16.21
N VAL A 564 -26.73 -8.39 -16.23
CA VAL A 564 -26.34 -9.26 -15.13
C VAL A 564 -25.15 -10.13 -15.50
N VAL A 565 -24.35 -10.48 -14.50
CA VAL A 565 -23.21 -11.38 -14.66
C VAL A 565 -23.34 -12.54 -13.68
N PHE A 566 -23.23 -13.76 -14.21
CA PHE A 566 -23.13 -14.98 -13.42
C PHE A 566 -21.73 -15.56 -13.50
N ASP A 567 -21.15 -15.94 -12.37
CA ASP A 567 -19.84 -16.63 -12.34
C ASP A 567 -19.93 -18.10 -12.75
N THR A 568 -18.78 -18.77 -12.74
CA THR A 568 -18.65 -20.20 -13.11
C THR A 568 -19.41 -21.15 -12.19
N GLU A 569 -19.80 -20.72 -10.98
CA GLU A 569 -20.64 -21.50 -10.06
C GLU A 569 -22.13 -21.18 -10.21
N GLY A 570 -22.46 -20.19 -11.04
CA GLY A 570 -23.80 -19.66 -11.27
C GLY A 570 -24.23 -18.61 -10.25
N LYS A 571 -23.31 -18.02 -9.47
CA LYS A 571 -23.61 -16.93 -8.54
C LYS A 571 -23.84 -15.64 -9.30
N LEU A 572 -24.83 -14.84 -8.90
CA LEU A 572 -25.01 -13.47 -9.39
C LEU A 572 -23.89 -12.59 -8.81
N THR A 573 -23.00 -12.07 -9.66
CA THR A 573 -21.83 -11.29 -9.24
C THR A 573 -21.89 -9.81 -9.58
N ALA A 574 -22.64 -9.44 -10.63
CA ALA A 574 -22.88 -8.06 -10.99
C ALA A 574 -24.30 -7.87 -11.53
N ARG A 575 -24.85 -6.69 -11.27
CA ARG A 575 -26.10 -6.16 -11.84
C ARG A 575 -25.85 -4.68 -12.11
N TYR A 576 -26.07 -4.24 -13.34
CA TYR A 576 -25.93 -2.84 -13.75
C TYR A 576 -27.19 -2.38 -14.46
N HIS A 577 -27.77 -1.27 -14.00
CA HIS A 577 -28.88 -0.60 -14.67
C HIS A 577 -28.37 0.47 -15.64
N LYS A 578 -28.82 0.43 -16.89
CA LYS A 578 -28.47 1.42 -17.91
C LYS A 578 -28.77 2.84 -17.43
N TYR A 579 -27.77 3.71 -17.48
CA TYR A 579 -27.91 5.08 -17.00
C TYR A 579 -28.30 6.05 -18.13
N HIS A 580 -27.70 5.90 -19.31
CA HIS A 580 -28.01 6.73 -20.48
C HIS A 580 -28.96 6.00 -21.43
N LEU A 581 -30.27 6.25 -21.26
CA LEU A 581 -31.30 5.73 -22.14
C LEU A 581 -31.23 6.39 -23.54
N PHE A 582 -31.40 5.59 -24.58
CA PHE A 582 -31.46 6.04 -25.97
C PHE A 582 -32.86 6.58 -26.31
N PHE A 583 -32.94 7.41 -27.35
CA PHE A 583 -34.21 7.94 -27.84
C PHE A 583 -35.13 6.79 -28.30
N GLY A 584 -36.24 6.59 -27.60
CA GLY A 584 -37.19 5.50 -27.86
C GLY A 584 -37.37 4.53 -26.69
N GLU A 585 -36.44 4.51 -25.73
CA GLU A 585 -36.47 3.61 -24.55
C GLU A 585 -37.42 4.09 -23.44
N THR A 586 -38.64 4.47 -23.82
CA THR A 586 -39.65 5.06 -22.92
C THR A 586 -40.20 4.08 -21.88
N GLN A 587 -39.98 2.78 -22.06
CA GLN A 587 -40.38 1.74 -21.13
C GLN A 587 -39.49 1.68 -19.87
N PHE A 588 -38.25 2.16 -19.95
CA PHE A 588 -37.27 2.08 -18.87
C PHE A 588 -37.17 3.40 -18.08
N ASN A 589 -36.85 3.26 -16.80
CA ASN A 589 -36.49 4.36 -15.92
C ASN A 589 -34.97 4.53 -15.90
N ARG A 590 -34.53 5.76 -15.70
CA ARG A 590 -33.13 6.07 -15.40
C ARG A 590 -32.89 5.92 -13.89
N PRO A 591 -31.81 5.24 -13.45
CA PRO A 591 -31.40 5.23 -12.05
C PRO A 591 -31.18 6.65 -11.49
N GLN A 592 -31.40 6.83 -10.18
CA GLN A 592 -31.24 8.15 -9.54
C GLN A 592 -29.79 8.66 -9.60
N GLU A 593 -28.82 7.76 -9.44
CA GLU A 593 -27.39 8.03 -9.47
C GLU A 593 -26.72 7.03 -10.44
N PRO A 594 -25.60 7.41 -11.10
CA PRO A 594 -24.88 6.49 -11.97
C PRO A 594 -24.27 5.34 -11.15
N GLU A 595 -24.63 4.11 -11.52
CA GLU A 595 -24.09 2.92 -10.88
C GLU A 595 -22.69 2.60 -11.41
N ILE A 596 -21.66 2.62 -10.56
CA ILE A 596 -20.32 2.16 -10.93
C ILE A 596 -20.15 0.69 -10.56
N VAL A 597 -20.41 -0.20 -11.52
CA VAL A 597 -20.45 -1.64 -11.29
C VAL A 597 -19.18 -2.31 -11.78
N THR A 598 -18.44 -2.91 -10.86
CA THR A 598 -17.25 -3.71 -11.14
C THR A 598 -17.35 -5.09 -10.48
N PHE A 599 -16.71 -6.09 -11.08
CA PHE A 599 -16.54 -7.40 -10.46
C PHE A 599 -15.14 -7.95 -10.74
N ASP A 600 -14.59 -8.65 -9.75
CA ASP A 600 -13.26 -9.26 -9.85
C ASP A 600 -13.36 -10.70 -10.33
N THR A 601 -12.40 -11.10 -11.14
CA THR A 601 -12.25 -12.48 -11.63
C THR A 601 -10.81 -12.95 -11.46
N PRO A 602 -10.54 -14.26 -11.57
CA PRO A 602 -9.16 -14.75 -11.68
C PRO A 602 -8.41 -14.26 -12.92
N PHE A 603 -9.01 -13.48 -13.82
CA PHE A 603 -8.38 -13.02 -15.05
C PHE A 603 -8.62 -11.53 -15.32
N GLY A 604 -8.63 -10.74 -14.24
CA GLY A 604 -8.68 -9.27 -14.30
C GLY A 604 -9.94 -8.70 -13.67
N LYS A 605 -9.94 -7.38 -13.51
CA LYS A 605 -11.06 -6.60 -13.00
C LYS A 605 -11.94 -6.12 -14.13
N PHE A 606 -13.23 -6.40 -14.03
CA PHE A 606 -14.20 -6.07 -15.08
C PHE A 606 -15.10 -4.90 -14.67
N GLY A 607 -15.38 -4.02 -15.63
CA GLY A 607 -16.45 -3.02 -15.56
C GLY A 607 -17.59 -3.37 -16.50
N VAL A 608 -18.80 -2.87 -16.23
CA VAL A 608 -19.99 -3.12 -17.05
C VAL A 608 -20.70 -1.80 -17.36
N PHE A 609 -21.06 -1.59 -18.62
CA PHE A 609 -22.02 -0.56 -19.03
C PHE A 609 -22.73 -0.97 -20.33
N ILE A 610 -23.79 -0.25 -20.71
CA ILE A 610 -24.71 -0.69 -21.77
C ILE A 610 -24.77 0.35 -22.89
N CYS A 611 -24.51 -0.09 -24.13
CA CYS A 611 -24.81 0.63 -25.37
C CYS A 611 -24.48 2.14 -25.33
N TYR A 612 -25.50 3.00 -25.26
CA TYR A 612 -25.37 4.44 -25.34
C TYR A 612 -24.49 5.06 -24.24
N ASP A 613 -24.29 4.36 -23.11
CA ASP A 613 -23.40 4.77 -22.02
C ASP A 613 -21.96 5.04 -22.49
N ILE A 614 -21.49 4.37 -23.56
CA ILE A 614 -20.11 4.51 -24.07
C ILE A 614 -19.76 5.94 -24.51
N LEU A 615 -20.78 6.76 -24.80
CA LEU A 615 -20.62 8.15 -25.24
C LEU A 615 -20.52 9.16 -24.09
N PHE A 616 -20.68 8.71 -22.84
CA PHE A 616 -20.77 9.58 -21.66
C PHE A 616 -19.64 9.31 -20.67
N HIS A 617 -19.43 10.26 -19.75
CA HIS A 617 -18.40 10.14 -18.73
C HIS A 617 -18.75 9.05 -17.70
N ASP A 618 -19.94 9.10 -17.12
CA ASP A 618 -20.38 8.15 -16.11
C ASP A 618 -21.31 7.10 -16.74
N PRO A 619 -21.13 5.79 -16.50
CA PRO A 619 -20.03 5.20 -15.75
C PRO A 619 -18.76 4.95 -16.60
N ALA A 620 -18.81 5.11 -17.92
CA ALA A 620 -17.82 4.55 -18.84
C ALA A 620 -16.37 5.03 -18.61
N VAL A 621 -16.15 6.35 -18.52
CA VAL A 621 -14.82 6.94 -18.23
C VAL A 621 -14.43 6.74 -16.77
N ALA A 622 -15.38 6.85 -15.84
CA ALA A 622 -15.12 6.69 -14.41
C ALA A 622 -14.63 5.27 -14.05
N LEU A 623 -15.21 4.23 -14.68
CA LEU A 623 -14.78 2.84 -14.51
C LEU A 623 -13.29 2.65 -14.84
N VAL A 624 -12.80 3.30 -15.89
CA VAL A 624 -11.39 3.19 -16.30
C VAL A 624 -10.48 4.06 -15.46
N THR A 625 -10.83 5.33 -15.26
CA THR A 625 -9.95 6.35 -14.67
C THR A 625 -9.91 6.31 -13.14
N GLN A 626 -11.04 6.00 -12.49
CA GLN A 626 -11.16 6.02 -11.03
C GLN A 626 -11.11 4.60 -10.45
N HIS A 627 -11.65 3.61 -11.17
CA HIS A 627 -11.77 2.22 -10.68
C HIS A 627 -10.77 1.24 -11.30
N ASN A 628 -9.92 1.69 -12.22
CA ASN A 628 -8.81 0.94 -12.82
C ASN A 628 -9.22 -0.45 -13.34
N VAL A 629 -10.34 -0.55 -14.04
CA VAL A 629 -10.77 -1.81 -14.68
C VAL A 629 -9.81 -2.20 -15.82
N ASP A 630 -9.61 -3.51 -16.00
CA ASP A 630 -8.78 -4.09 -17.05
C ASP A 630 -9.59 -4.33 -18.34
N THR A 631 -10.83 -4.79 -18.17
CA THR A 631 -11.73 -5.19 -19.25
C THR A 631 -13.12 -4.62 -19.05
N ILE A 632 -13.72 -4.10 -20.11
CA ILE A 632 -15.12 -3.65 -20.14
C ILE A 632 -16.00 -4.70 -20.80
N ILE A 633 -17.11 -5.02 -20.14
CA ILE A 633 -18.24 -5.75 -20.69
C ILE A 633 -19.20 -4.75 -21.32
N PHE A 634 -19.50 -4.94 -22.60
CA PHE A 634 -20.34 -4.03 -23.37
C PHE A 634 -21.42 -4.78 -24.13
N THR A 635 -22.61 -4.83 -23.54
CA THR A 635 -23.84 -5.33 -24.16
C THR A 635 -24.48 -4.18 -24.94
N THR A 636 -24.82 -4.40 -26.22
CA THR A 636 -25.33 -3.31 -27.07
C THR A 636 -26.32 -3.78 -28.13
N ALA A 637 -27.24 -2.89 -28.52
CA ALA A 637 -28.10 -2.97 -29.69
C ALA A 637 -27.88 -1.70 -30.55
N TRP A 638 -26.68 -1.60 -31.12
CA TRP A 638 -26.16 -0.37 -31.74
C TRP A 638 -26.63 -0.19 -33.18
N PHE A 639 -27.19 0.98 -33.47
CA PHE A 639 -27.52 1.42 -34.82
C PHE A 639 -26.30 2.04 -35.51
N ASN A 640 -25.82 1.43 -36.59
CA ASN A 640 -24.67 1.94 -37.32
C ASN A 640 -24.98 3.29 -38.01
N SER A 641 -24.36 4.37 -37.54
CA SER A 641 -24.48 5.72 -38.11
C SER A 641 -23.14 6.18 -38.70
N LEU A 642 -22.94 5.88 -39.99
CA LEU A 642 -21.75 6.30 -40.72
C LEU A 642 -21.70 7.83 -40.89
N PRO A 643 -20.51 8.45 -40.92
CA PRO A 643 -19.19 7.83 -41.07
C PRO A 643 -18.41 7.53 -39.77
N HIS A 644 -18.94 7.90 -38.60
CA HIS A 644 -18.15 7.87 -37.35
C HIS A 644 -18.66 6.90 -36.28
N TYR A 645 -19.93 6.51 -36.36
CA TYR A 645 -20.60 5.71 -35.32
C TYR A 645 -21.06 4.35 -35.87
N SER A 646 -20.21 3.70 -36.68
CA SER A 646 -20.32 2.25 -36.87
C SER A 646 -19.86 1.55 -35.59
N ALA A 647 -20.56 0.51 -35.15
CA ALA A 647 -20.31 -0.20 -33.89
C ALA A 647 -18.84 -0.64 -33.79
N VAL A 648 -18.37 -1.47 -34.73
CA VAL A 648 -16.99 -1.97 -34.71
C VAL A 648 -15.94 -0.86 -34.79
N GLN A 649 -16.26 0.27 -35.44
CA GLN A 649 -15.37 1.42 -35.58
C GLN A 649 -15.25 2.18 -34.26
N PHE A 650 -16.39 2.59 -33.69
CA PHE A 650 -16.40 3.42 -32.49
C PHE A 650 -15.95 2.61 -31.26
N HIS A 651 -16.47 1.39 -31.09
CA HIS A 651 -16.18 0.57 -29.92
C HIS A 651 -14.69 0.21 -29.85
N SER A 652 -14.08 -0.20 -30.97
CA SER A 652 -12.63 -0.48 -31.01
C SER A 652 -11.79 0.77 -30.75
N SER A 653 -12.17 1.92 -31.30
CA SER A 653 -11.47 3.19 -31.05
C SER A 653 -11.55 3.62 -29.59
N TRP A 654 -12.68 3.38 -28.93
CA TRP A 654 -12.87 3.67 -27.52
C TRP A 654 -11.97 2.78 -26.65
N ALA A 655 -11.93 1.48 -26.92
CA ALA A 655 -11.06 0.54 -26.20
C ALA A 655 -9.58 0.92 -26.30
N MET A 656 -9.14 1.32 -27.50
CA MET A 656 -7.78 1.77 -27.77
C MET A 656 -7.47 3.10 -27.05
N ALA A 657 -8.39 4.05 -27.07
CA ALA A 657 -8.22 5.35 -26.40
C ALA A 657 -8.19 5.23 -24.87
N MET A 658 -9.02 4.36 -24.31
CA MET A 658 -9.13 4.16 -22.87
C MET A 658 -8.09 3.20 -22.29
N GLY A 659 -7.34 2.48 -23.15
CA GLY A 659 -6.30 1.56 -22.70
C GLY A 659 -6.84 0.32 -21.97
N THR A 660 -8.04 -0.13 -22.32
CA THR A 660 -8.70 -1.32 -21.73
C THR A 660 -9.12 -2.33 -22.80
N ASN A 661 -9.26 -3.60 -22.41
CA ASN A 661 -9.97 -4.56 -23.27
C ASN A 661 -11.47 -4.20 -23.32
N LEU A 662 -12.15 -4.50 -24.43
CA LEU A 662 -13.59 -4.28 -24.60
C LEU A 662 -14.25 -5.49 -25.27
N LEU A 663 -15.22 -6.09 -24.59
CA LEU A 663 -16.04 -7.19 -25.10
C LEU A 663 -17.39 -6.66 -25.59
N SER A 664 -17.49 -6.36 -26.88
CA SER A 664 -18.67 -5.76 -27.52
C SER A 664 -19.56 -6.83 -28.16
N SER A 665 -20.75 -7.02 -27.62
CA SER A 665 -21.74 -7.98 -28.11
C SER A 665 -22.99 -7.24 -28.59
N ASN A 666 -23.26 -7.30 -29.90
CA ASN A 666 -24.30 -6.53 -30.57
C ASN A 666 -25.46 -7.39 -31.08
N ILE A 667 -26.64 -6.80 -31.24
CA ILE A 667 -27.76 -7.40 -31.97
C ILE A 667 -27.43 -7.47 -33.46
N HIS A 668 -27.91 -8.53 -34.09
CA HIS A 668 -27.93 -8.73 -35.54
C HIS A 668 -29.33 -8.48 -36.09
N ASN A 669 -29.53 -7.32 -36.67
CA ASN A 669 -30.75 -6.96 -37.38
C ASN A 669 -30.41 -6.04 -38.56
N ILE A 670 -30.37 -6.62 -39.75
CA ILE A 670 -29.99 -5.93 -40.98
C ILE A 670 -30.97 -4.80 -41.30
N SER A 671 -32.27 -5.00 -41.06
CA SER A 671 -33.31 -4.01 -41.36
C SER A 671 -33.17 -2.71 -40.57
N MET A 672 -32.65 -2.81 -39.34
CA MET A 672 -32.38 -1.67 -38.45
C MET A 672 -30.92 -1.20 -38.52
N GLY A 673 -30.10 -1.82 -39.38
CA GLY A 673 -28.67 -1.50 -39.50
C GLY A 673 -27.86 -1.88 -38.25
N MET A 674 -28.33 -2.83 -37.45
CA MET A 674 -27.64 -3.36 -36.27
C MET A 674 -26.79 -4.57 -36.66
N THR A 675 -25.48 -4.41 -36.62
CA THR A 675 -24.48 -5.48 -36.75
C THR A 675 -23.15 -4.88 -36.35
N GLY A 676 -22.29 -5.66 -35.69
CA GLY A 676 -20.97 -5.18 -35.29
C GLY A 676 -20.62 -5.59 -33.88
N SER A 677 -20.14 -6.82 -33.73
CA SER A 677 -19.63 -7.37 -32.48
C SER A 677 -18.12 -7.59 -32.58
N GLY A 678 -17.42 -7.53 -31.46
CA GLY A 678 -15.97 -7.74 -31.48
C GLY A 678 -15.34 -7.80 -30.10
N ILE A 679 -14.10 -8.29 -30.10
CA ILE A 679 -13.25 -8.38 -28.93
C ILE A 679 -12.05 -7.49 -29.20
N PHE A 680 -11.95 -6.36 -28.50
CA PHE A 680 -10.97 -5.31 -28.76
C PHE A 680 -9.96 -5.23 -27.62
N ALA A 681 -8.69 -4.99 -27.93
CA ALA A 681 -7.62 -4.77 -26.96
C ALA A 681 -6.94 -3.41 -27.22
N PRO A 682 -6.18 -2.85 -26.27
CA PRO A 682 -5.55 -1.54 -26.45
C PRO A 682 -4.51 -1.48 -27.58
N ASP A 683 -3.81 -2.58 -27.79
CA ASP A 683 -2.69 -2.70 -28.74
C ASP A 683 -3.13 -3.27 -30.10
N THR A 684 -4.32 -3.88 -30.17
CA THR A 684 -4.81 -4.57 -31.37
C THR A 684 -6.30 -4.42 -31.55
N LEU A 685 -6.73 -4.27 -32.81
CA LEU A 685 -8.14 -4.25 -33.21
C LEU A 685 -8.89 -5.56 -32.87
N GLY A 686 -8.19 -6.65 -32.54
CA GLY A 686 -8.78 -7.96 -32.25
C GLY A 686 -9.74 -8.50 -33.33
N PRO A 687 -10.39 -9.66 -33.11
CA PRO A 687 -11.39 -10.17 -34.05
C PRO A 687 -12.73 -9.45 -33.89
N TYR A 688 -13.35 -9.12 -35.02
CA TYR A 688 -14.68 -8.53 -35.08
C TYR A 688 -15.53 -9.21 -36.16
N TYR A 689 -16.85 -9.04 -36.06
CA TYR A 689 -17.83 -9.50 -37.02
C TYR A 689 -18.71 -8.32 -37.44
N TYR A 690 -18.94 -8.22 -38.74
CA TYR A 690 -19.84 -7.23 -39.34
C TYR A 690 -20.44 -7.85 -40.59
N ASN A 691 -21.77 -7.91 -40.67
CA ASN A 691 -22.45 -8.51 -41.80
C ASN A 691 -23.80 -7.84 -42.05
N LYS A 692 -24.00 -7.37 -43.28
CA LYS A 692 -25.23 -6.70 -43.73
C LYS A 692 -26.04 -7.52 -44.74
N ASP A 693 -25.59 -8.74 -45.05
CA ASP A 693 -26.10 -9.53 -46.17
C ASP A 693 -26.91 -10.76 -45.71
N THR A 694 -26.65 -11.29 -44.52
CA THR A 694 -27.29 -12.53 -44.03
C THR A 694 -27.76 -12.42 -42.59
N ASP A 695 -29.00 -12.79 -42.29
CA ASP A 695 -29.55 -12.83 -40.93
C ASP A 695 -29.08 -14.07 -40.15
N GLU A 696 -27.78 -14.15 -39.84
CA GLU A 696 -27.18 -15.23 -39.07
C GLU A 696 -26.42 -14.70 -37.85
N GLY A 697 -26.69 -15.28 -36.68
CA GLY A 697 -25.93 -14.98 -35.46
C GLY A 697 -24.51 -15.52 -35.52
N HIS A 698 -23.55 -14.84 -34.87
CA HIS A 698 -22.14 -15.15 -35.00
C HIS A 698 -21.40 -15.15 -33.66
N LEU A 699 -20.55 -16.15 -33.43
CA LEU A 699 -19.74 -16.27 -32.21
C LEU A 699 -18.28 -15.90 -32.48
N VAL A 700 -17.82 -14.82 -31.87
CA VAL A 700 -16.42 -14.37 -31.92
C VAL A 700 -15.71 -14.80 -30.64
N ILE A 701 -14.51 -15.37 -30.76
CA ILE A 701 -13.69 -15.83 -29.62
C ILE A 701 -12.25 -15.37 -29.81
N SER A 702 -11.63 -14.86 -28.75
CA SER A 702 -10.22 -14.45 -28.78
C SER A 702 -9.58 -14.59 -27.40
N GLU A 703 -8.25 -14.72 -27.40
CA GLU A 703 -7.44 -14.67 -26.17
C GLU A 703 -7.01 -13.23 -25.90
N LEU A 704 -7.16 -12.78 -24.65
CA LEU A 704 -6.79 -11.45 -24.17
C LEU A 704 -5.84 -11.55 -22.99
N TYR A 705 -5.04 -10.50 -22.77
CA TYR A 705 -4.32 -10.34 -21.52
C TYR A 705 -5.27 -9.89 -20.41
N SER A 706 -5.16 -10.53 -19.26
CA SER A 706 -5.98 -10.23 -18.08
C SER A 706 -5.77 -8.81 -17.55
N HIS A 707 -4.54 -8.32 -17.67
CA HIS A 707 -4.13 -6.95 -17.37
C HIS A 707 -3.46 -6.35 -18.61
N PRO A 708 -4.21 -5.66 -19.49
CA PRO A 708 -3.63 -5.08 -20.68
C PRO A 708 -2.62 -3.98 -20.30
N ARG A 709 -1.51 -3.90 -21.06
CA ARG A 709 -0.46 -2.90 -20.80
C ARG A 709 -1.04 -1.51 -21.05
N LYS A 710 -1.20 -0.71 -19.99
CA LYS A 710 -1.56 0.71 -20.13
C LYS A 710 -0.37 1.47 -20.71
N TYR A 711 -0.47 1.88 -21.98
CA TYR A 711 0.46 2.84 -22.57
C TYR A 711 0.34 4.17 -21.82
N SER A 712 1.45 4.72 -21.33
CA SER A 712 1.46 6.10 -20.82
C SER A 712 1.60 7.04 -22.01
N SER A 713 0.47 7.43 -22.59
CA SER A 713 0.38 8.48 -23.61
C SER A 713 0.01 9.82 -22.99
N GLY A 714 0.43 10.91 -23.61
CA GLY A 714 0.20 12.26 -23.09
C GLY A 714 0.43 13.35 -24.12
N PHE A 715 -0.24 14.48 -23.91
CA PHE A 715 0.00 15.73 -24.62
C PHE A 715 0.39 16.81 -23.62
N GLU A 716 1.58 17.38 -23.79
CA GLU A 716 2.16 18.34 -22.86
C GLU A 716 2.55 19.62 -23.59
N THR A 717 2.37 20.76 -22.92
CA THR A 717 2.81 22.07 -23.42
C THR A 717 3.50 22.84 -22.31
N VAL A 718 4.70 23.33 -22.60
CA VAL A 718 5.48 24.16 -21.67
C VAL A 718 6.00 25.40 -22.39
N CYS A 719 5.94 26.55 -21.74
CA CYS A 719 6.38 27.81 -22.31
C CYS A 719 7.42 28.51 -21.42
N TYR A 720 8.41 29.13 -22.05
CA TYR A 720 9.41 29.97 -21.38
C TYR A 720 9.73 31.18 -22.27
N ASN A 721 9.54 32.39 -21.75
CA ASN A 721 9.58 33.65 -22.51
C ASN A 721 8.70 33.61 -23.77
N THR A 722 9.25 33.77 -24.99
CA THR A 722 8.45 33.77 -26.24
C THR A 722 8.29 32.39 -26.86
N LEU A 723 8.96 31.36 -26.32
CA LEU A 723 8.92 30.00 -26.84
C LEU A 723 7.92 29.12 -26.07
N CYS A 724 6.95 28.55 -26.78
CA CYS A 724 6.10 27.46 -26.31
C CYS A 724 6.45 26.16 -27.06
N CYS A 725 6.63 25.08 -26.33
CA CYS A 725 6.96 23.76 -26.83
C CYS A 725 5.78 22.81 -26.63
N HIS A 726 5.41 22.08 -27.67
CA HIS A 726 4.29 21.14 -27.68
C HIS A 726 4.81 19.74 -27.96
N LEU A 727 4.47 18.80 -27.08
CA LEU A 727 4.82 17.39 -27.21
C LEU A 727 3.56 16.54 -27.18
N ASN A 728 3.47 15.62 -28.13
CA ASN A 728 2.50 14.53 -28.08
C ASN A 728 3.27 13.20 -28.15
N TYR A 729 2.97 12.25 -27.27
CA TYR A 729 3.77 11.03 -27.16
C TYR A 729 2.99 9.81 -26.66
N SER A 730 3.56 8.63 -26.91
CA SER A 730 3.14 7.35 -26.34
C SER A 730 4.38 6.52 -25.96
N MET A 731 4.43 6.00 -24.73
CA MET A 731 5.52 5.14 -24.27
C MET A 731 5.08 3.67 -24.20
N LEU A 732 5.93 2.76 -24.69
CA LEU A 732 5.67 1.31 -24.72
C LEU A 732 5.83 0.65 -23.35
N GLU A 733 6.73 1.17 -22.50
CA GLU A 733 7.00 0.68 -21.15
C GLU A 733 7.28 1.87 -20.24
N LEU A 734 6.36 2.20 -19.32
CA LEU A 734 6.65 3.14 -18.23
C LEU A 734 7.32 2.37 -17.10
N ARG A 735 8.60 2.64 -16.83
CA ARG A 735 9.23 2.15 -15.62
C ARG A 735 9.20 3.22 -14.54
N ASN A 736 8.84 2.84 -13.31
CA ASN A 736 8.75 3.74 -12.17
C ASN A 736 10.10 4.34 -11.73
N ASP A 737 11.22 3.89 -12.31
CA ASP A 737 12.59 4.35 -12.04
C ASP A 737 13.15 5.34 -13.09
N GLU A 738 12.44 5.61 -14.19
CA GLU A 738 12.84 6.59 -15.21
C GLU A 738 11.81 7.71 -15.36
N VAL A 739 12.28 8.97 -15.39
CA VAL A 739 11.42 10.15 -15.54
C VAL A 739 11.74 10.83 -16.87
N TYR A 740 10.73 11.23 -17.63
CA TYR A 740 10.91 12.06 -18.83
C TYR A 740 10.30 13.44 -18.58
N VAL A 741 11.00 14.48 -19.03
CA VAL A 741 10.55 15.87 -18.87
C VAL A 741 10.57 16.58 -20.21
N LEU A 742 9.51 17.36 -20.46
CA LEU A 742 9.46 18.35 -21.52
C LEU A 742 9.95 19.70 -20.98
N GLY A 743 10.95 20.28 -21.63
CA GLY A 743 11.54 21.58 -21.30
C GLY A 743 11.45 22.59 -22.45
N ALA A 744 11.24 23.85 -22.09
CA ALA A 744 11.37 25.02 -22.96
C ALA A 744 12.44 25.97 -22.41
N TYR A 745 13.28 26.52 -23.28
CA TYR A 745 14.27 27.54 -22.91
C TYR A 745 14.40 28.57 -24.03
N ASP A 746 14.48 29.85 -23.67
CA ASP A 746 14.62 30.97 -24.60
C ASP A 746 15.47 32.06 -23.94
N GLY A 747 16.74 32.14 -24.33
CA GLY A 747 17.70 33.06 -23.71
C GLY A 747 19.16 32.82 -24.10
N PHE A 748 20.07 33.53 -23.43
CA PHE A 748 21.51 33.44 -23.65
C PHE A 748 22.13 32.22 -22.94
N HIS A 749 22.85 31.40 -23.70
CA HIS A 749 23.50 30.19 -23.22
C HIS A 749 24.99 30.39 -22.93
N GLY A 750 25.51 29.62 -21.96
CA GLY A 750 26.92 29.56 -21.57
C GLY A 750 27.31 30.55 -20.47
N PRO A 751 28.44 30.32 -19.77
CA PRO A 751 28.89 31.15 -18.65
C PRO A 751 29.14 32.61 -19.03
N TYR A 752 29.50 32.86 -20.30
CA TYR A 752 29.76 34.19 -20.84
C TYR A 752 28.59 34.78 -21.64
N LYS A 753 27.43 34.07 -21.71
CA LYS A 753 26.20 34.52 -22.42
C LYS A 753 26.44 34.99 -23.87
N LEU A 754 27.31 34.30 -24.59
CA LEU A 754 27.79 34.73 -25.92
C LEU A 754 26.85 34.36 -27.07
N PHE A 755 25.84 33.52 -26.85
CA PHE A 755 24.95 33.05 -27.91
C PHE A 755 23.53 32.81 -27.43
N TYR A 756 22.55 33.22 -28.24
CA TYR A 756 21.12 33.16 -27.93
C TYR A 756 20.45 31.91 -28.52
N VAL A 757 19.84 31.08 -27.67
CA VAL A 757 19.22 29.81 -28.07
C VAL A 757 17.75 29.77 -27.68
N GLN A 758 16.96 29.09 -28.50
CA GLN A 758 15.61 28.64 -28.21
C GLN A 758 15.63 27.11 -28.23
N VAL A 759 15.15 26.43 -27.21
CA VAL A 759 15.24 24.95 -27.11
C VAL A 759 13.91 24.38 -26.65
N CYS A 760 13.39 23.43 -27.42
CA CYS A 760 12.33 22.52 -26.99
C CYS A 760 12.93 21.13 -26.86
N THR A 761 12.82 20.49 -25.70
CA THR A 761 13.45 19.18 -25.47
C THR A 761 12.58 18.27 -24.63
N LEU A 762 12.38 17.04 -25.11
CA LEU A 762 11.96 15.90 -24.31
C LEU A 762 13.24 15.14 -23.93
N LEU A 763 13.53 15.00 -22.65
CA LEU A 763 14.74 14.32 -22.20
C LEU A 763 14.48 13.39 -21.02
N LYS A 764 15.27 12.31 -20.96
CA LYS A 764 15.30 11.39 -19.84
C LYS A 764 16.06 12.01 -18.67
N CYS A 765 15.44 11.98 -17.50
CA CYS A 765 16.00 12.35 -16.21
C CYS A 765 16.09 11.12 -15.29
N ASN A 766 17.03 11.15 -14.34
CA ASN A 766 17.07 10.15 -13.27
C ASN A 766 16.10 10.49 -12.11
N SER A 767 15.73 11.77 -11.98
CA SER A 767 14.68 12.28 -11.10
C SER A 767 14.24 13.68 -11.56
N LEU A 768 13.06 14.16 -11.15
CA LEU A 768 12.54 15.49 -11.51
C LEU A 768 13.50 16.64 -11.12
N GLU A 769 14.26 16.44 -10.03
CA GLU A 769 15.25 17.41 -9.54
C GLU A 769 16.62 17.33 -10.26
N THR A 770 16.90 16.26 -11.01
CA THR A 770 18.23 16.00 -11.63
C THR A 770 18.25 16.14 -13.16
N CYS A 771 17.19 16.66 -13.78
CA CYS A 771 17.10 16.90 -15.23
C CYS A 771 18.18 17.85 -15.81
N VAL A 772 19.04 18.42 -14.96
CA VAL A 772 20.18 19.27 -15.33
C VAL A 772 21.42 18.45 -15.72
N ASN A 773 21.53 17.18 -15.29
CA ASN A 773 22.68 16.32 -15.58
C ASN A 773 22.45 15.46 -16.83
N ALA A 774 23.50 15.23 -17.62
CA ALA A 774 23.44 14.38 -18.80
C ALA A 774 23.18 12.92 -18.41
N ALA A 775 22.08 12.35 -18.90
CA ALA A 775 21.86 10.90 -18.88
C ALA A 775 22.52 10.28 -20.11
N GLU A 776 23.24 9.17 -19.94
CA GLU A 776 23.85 8.43 -21.06
C GLU A 776 23.03 7.20 -21.46
N THR A 777 22.20 6.68 -20.55
CA THR A 777 21.41 5.46 -20.75
C THR A 777 19.95 5.67 -20.38
N SER A 778 19.09 5.04 -21.18
CA SER A 778 17.67 4.86 -20.93
C SER A 778 17.23 3.44 -21.28
N SER A 779 16.13 3.02 -20.66
CA SER A 779 15.46 1.74 -20.88
C SER A 779 14.08 1.93 -21.51
N THR A 780 13.47 3.11 -21.30
CA THR A 780 12.14 3.47 -21.80
C THR A 780 12.12 3.62 -23.31
N ARG A 781 11.16 2.94 -23.94
CA ARG A 781 10.92 2.99 -25.39
C ARG A 781 9.65 3.77 -25.68
N PHE A 782 9.68 4.55 -26.74
CA PHE A 782 8.54 5.30 -27.20
C PHE A 782 7.92 4.57 -28.38
N ASP A 783 6.59 4.45 -28.37
CA ASP A 783 5.83 3.95 -29.52
C ASP A 783 5.88 5.00 -30.63
N TRP A 784 5.56 6.24 -30.26
CA TRP A 784 5.70 7.41 -31.12
C TRP A 784 5.87 8.70 -30.32
N PHE A 785 6.39 9.74 -30.97
CA PHE A 785 6.44 11.11 -30.47
C PHE A 785 6.22 12.14 -31.59
N SER A 786 5.74 13.33 -31.22
CA SER A 786 5.67 14.52 -32.06
C SER A 786 6.02 15.75 -31.23
N LEU A 787 7.10 16.44 -31.58
CA LEU A 787 7.61 17.64 -30.91
C LEU A 787 7.57 18.85 -31.85
N SER A 788 7.12 19.99 -31.33
CA SER A 788 7.16 21.29 -32.04
C SER A 788 7.33 22.46 -31.07
N GLY A 789 7.65 23.63 -31.60
CA GLY A 789 7.65 24.87 -30.81
C GLY A 789 7.55 26.15 -31.63
N THR A 790 7.20 27.24 -30.96
CA THR A 790 7.02 28.58 -31.56
C THR A 790 8.35 29.32 -31.69
N PHE A 791 9.24 28.83 -32.56
CA PHE A 791 10.58 29.41 -32.74
C PHE A 791 10.54 30.77 -33.49
N ASP A 792 11.28 31.75 -32.99
CA ASP A 792 11.46 33.06 -33.64
C ASP A 792 12.49 33.02 -34.78
N SER A 793 13.25 31.92 -34.88
CA SER A 793 14.29 31.72 -35.86
C SER A 793 13.92 30.61 -36.85
N GLN A 794 14.31 30.80 -38.11
CA GLN A 794 14.21 29.75 -39.14
C GLN A 794 15.32 28.70 -39.04
N TYR A 795 16.34 28.95 -38.21
CA TYR A 795 17.46 28.04 -37.99
C TYR A 795 17.18 27.13 -36.79
N VAL A 796 16.48 26.03 -37.03
CA VAL A 796 16.14 25.01 -36.03
C VAL A 796 16.78 23.68 -36.42
N PHE A 797 17.53 23.10 -35.48
CA PHE A 797 18.27 21.85 -35.65
C PHE A 797 17.55 20.73 -34.89
N PRO A 798 17.09 19.67 -35.56
CA PRO A 798 16.45 18.54 -34.92
C PRO A 798 17.45 17.50 -34.45
N GLU A 799 17.30 17.04 -33.22
CA GLU A 799 18.18 16.09 -32.57
C GLU A 799 17.33 14.96 -31.96
N VAL A 800 17.68 13.72 -32.28
CA VAL A 800 17.07 12.52 -31.67
C VAL A 800 18.20 11.60 -31.25
N LEU A 801 18.26 11.32 -29.96
CA LEU A 801 19.33 10.53 -29.34
C LEU A 801 18.72 9.32 -28.63
N LEU A 802 19.31 8.15 -28.86
CA LEU A 802 18.95 6.89 -28.23
C LEU A 802 19.92 6.56 -27.09
N SER A 803 19.55 5.57 -26.28
CA SER A 803 20.39 5.07 -25.18
C SER A 803 21.81 4.69 -25.64
N ASN A 804 22.80 4.94 -24.78
CA ASN A 804 24.24 4.90 -25.08
C ASN A 804 24.69 5.92 -26.14
N VAL A 805 24.02 7.08 -26.21
CA VAL A 805 24.39 8.22 -27.09
C VAL A 805 24.44 7.79 -28.57
N GLN A 806 23.48 6.95 -28.99
CA GLN A 806 23.37 6.49 -30.37
C GLN A 806 22.45 7.39 -31.20
N LEU A 807 22.81 7.65 -32.45
CA LEU A 807 21.93 8.35 -33.39
C LEU A 807 20.76 7.44 -33.83
N ALA A 808 19.66 8.07 -34.26
CA ALA A 808 18.44 7.40 -34.73
C ALA A 808 18.24 7.56 -36.26
N PRO A 809 19.14 7.05 -37.13
CA PRO A 809 19.04 7.25 -38.56
C PRO A 809 17.80 6.56 -39.14
N GLY A 810 17.01 7.29 -39.92
CA GLY A 810 15.79 6.75 -40.55
C GLY A 810 14.63 6.49 -39.58
N MET A 811 14.73 6.92 -38.30
CA MET A 811 13.71 6.68 -37.27
C MET A 811 12.88 7.93 -36.94
N PHE A 812 13.12 9.06 -37.61
CA PHE A 812 12.37 10.30 -37.45
C PHE A 812 12.36 11.12 -38.74
N GLN A 813 11.42 12.06 -38.85
CA GLN A 813 11.35 13.01 -39.95
C GLN A 813 10.85 14.39 -39.49
N ILE A 814 11.18 15.42 -40.26
CA ILE A 814 10.68 16.79 -40.07
C ILE A 814 9.59 17.06 -41.09
N LEU A 815 8.42 17.51 -40.61
CA LEU A 815 7.31 17.93 -41.45
C LEU A 815 7.49 19.38 -41.93
N ASN A 816 6.79 19.75 -43.00
CA ASN A 816 6.85 21.10 -43.58
C ASN A 816 6.36 22.21 -42.63
N ASP A 817 5.58 21.85 -41.61
CA ASP A 817 5.08 22.77 -40.58
C ASP A 817 6.04 22.91 -39.37
N GLY A 818 7.23 22.30 -39.44
CA GLY A 818 8.25 22.38 -38.39
C GLY A 818 8.12 21.34 -37.28
N ARG A 819 7.15 20.40 -37.35
CA ARG A 819 7.04 19.28 -36.40
C ARG A 819 8.12 18.22 -36.65
N LEU A 820 8.78 17.80 -35.57
CA LEU A 820 9.65 16.62 -35.52
C LEU A 820 8.81 15.42 -35.08
N ILE A 821 8.66 14.40 -35.93
CA ILE A 821 7.87 13.21 -35.64
C ILE A 821 8.71 11.94 -35.72
N SER A 822 8.35 10.93 -34.94
CA SER A 822 8.95 9.60 -35.04
C SER A 822 8.40 8.77 -36.18
N LEU A 823 9.21 7.86 -36.71
CA LEU A 823 8.81 6.77 -37.59
C LEU A 823 8.70 5.46 -36.77
N PRO A 824 7.96 4.44 -37.23
CA PRO A 824 7.64 3.24 -36.44
C PRO A 824 8.86 2.50 -35.85
N ASP A 825 10.02 2.57 -36.51
CA ASP A 825 11.24 1.92 -36.06
C ASP A 825 11.78 2.47 -34.72
N ILE A 826 11.30 3.63 -34.26
CA ILE A 826 11.67 4.21 -32.96
C ILE A 826 11.31 3.29 -31.79
N ALA A 827 10.22 2.52 -31.92
CA ALA A 827 9.74 1.55 -30.94
C ALA A 827 10.75 0.47 -30.59
N SER A 828 11.73 0.22 -31.47
CA SER A 828 12.73 -0.83 -31.32
C SER A 828 13.82 -0.50 -30.30
N LYS A 829 14.05 0.77 -29.96
CA LYS A 829 15.20 1.21 -29.15
C LYS A 829 14.80 2.20 -28.05
N PRO A 830 15.47 2.19 -26.88
CA PRO A 830 15.20 3.17 -25.83
C PRO A 830 15.62 4.58 -26.23
N LEU A 831 14.78 5.56 -25.92
CA LEU A 831 14.93 6.96 -26.31
C LEU A 831 15.65 7.73 -25.19
N LEU A 832 16.66 8.54 -25.50
CA LEU A 832 17.37 9.34 -24.51
C LEU A 832 16.89 10.80 -24.52
N SER A 833 16.77 11.38 -25.72
CA SER A 833 16.21 12.72 -25.90
C SER A 833 15.67 12.95 -27.32
N VAL A 834 14.75 13.92 -27.42
CA VAL A 834 14.22 14.49 -28.65
C VAL A 834 14.24 16.00 -28.48
N THR A 835 15.01 16.71 -29.30
CA THR A 835 15.25 18.14 -29.13
C THR A 835 15.09 18.89 -30.45
N LEU A 836 14.48 20.07 -30.40
CA LEU A 836 14.54 21.09 -31.43
C LEU A 836 15.35 22.27 -30.87
N LEU A 837 16.54 22.48 -31.43
CA LEU A 837 17.46 23.55 -31.01
C LEU A 837 17.46 24.67 -32.04
N GLY A 838 16.85 25.80 -31.69
CA GLY A 838 16.82 27.03 -32.47
C GLY A 838 17.97 27.98 -32.14
N ARG A 839 18.63 28.53 -33.16
CA ARG A 839 19.65 29.60 -32.99
C ARG A 839 19.15 30.93 -33.53
N ASN A 840 19.17 31.96 -32.69
CA ASN A 840 18.85 33.32 -33.11
C ASN A 840 20.12 34.18 -33.24
N TYR A 841 20.80 34.05 -34.38
CA TYR A 841 22.06 34.74 -34.65
C TYR A 841 21.96 36.27 -34.60
N LYS A 842 20.76 36.84 -34.82
CA LYS A 842 20.52 38.29 -34.75
C LYS A 842 20.53 38.83 -33.32
N LYS A 843 20.28 37.97 -32.33
CA LYS A 843 20.27 38.32 -30.90
C LYS A 843 21.63 38.09 -30.24
N ASP A 844 22.61 37.54 -30.94
CA ASP A 844 23.94 37.33 -30.40
C ASP A 844 24.65 38.69 -30.18
N PRO A 845 25.38 38.89 -29.07
CA PRO A 845 26.10 40.14 -28.81
C PRO A 845 27.27 40.32 -29.78
N ASP A 846 27.56 41.56 -30.18
CA ASP A 846 28.75 41.90 -30.96
C ASP A 846 30.02 41.61 -30.15
N ILE A 847 30.73 40.53 -30.51
CA ILE A 847 31.95 40.11 -29.82
C ILE A 847 33.12 40.99 -30.28
N ASN A 848 33.52 41.97 -29.44
CA ASN A 848 34.76 42.70 -29.63
C ASN A 848 35.93 41.82 -29.14
N VAL A 849 36.71 41.29 -30.08
CA VAL A 849 37.74 40.24 -29.87
C VAL A 849 38.86 40.64 -28.88
N SER A 850 38.92 41.91 -28.46
CA SER A 850 39.92 42.43 -27.51
C SER A 850 39.70 42.05 -26.04
N LEU A 851 38.60 41.39 -25.67
CA LEU A 851 38.27 41.04 -24.27
C LEU A 851 38.46 39.55 -23.92
N LEU A 852 38.89 38.70 -24.86
CA LEU A 852 39.16 37.28 -24.60
C LEU A 852 40.58 36.98 -24.09
N THR A 853 41.40 38.02 -23.85
CA THR A 853 42.67 37.90 -23.13
C THR A 853 42.51 38.39 -21.69
N ILE A 854 42.72 37.46 -20.74
CA ILE A 854 42.88 37.63 -19.28
C ILE A 854 41.57 37.59 -18.47
N SER A 855 41.19 36.38 -18.03
CA SER A 855 41.12 35.98 -16.60
C SER A 855 40.78 34.50 -16.48
#